data_AF-A0A919VDC9-F1
#
_entry.id   AF-A0A919VDC9-F1
#
_cell.length_a   1.000
_cell.length_b   1.000
_cell.length_c   1.000
_cell.angle_alpha   90.00
_cell.angle_beta   90.00
_cell.angle_gamma   90.00
#
_symmetry.space_group_name_H-M   'P 1'
#
loop_
_entity.id
_entity.type
_entity.pdbx_description
1 polymer ?
#
loop_
_entity_poly.entity_id
_entity_poly.type
_entity_poly.pdbx_seq_one_letter_code
_entity_poly.pdbx_strand_id
1 'polypeptide(L)'
;MVGIILGERYEVVERIGEGGMSFVYKARCNKLKRFVAVKILKETFNSNEEIVEKFKREATAIANLNNANIVNILDVGTQDSIHYIVMEYVRGKNLKEIIKEQGKLSYETAINVGLKVANALDCAHRNNIIHRDIKPQNILVTEEGIVKVTDFGIAKSTDSSTLAYTNSVMGSAHYFSPEQAKGVYTDCRTDLYSLGVVLYEMVTGRVPFNGDSPVAIALKHIQEELTPPKNLNTKIPDSLNNLIMKAMEKEQVKRYQSAKEIISDLERIKENPNAIIASQQSDLEEDHTIIMAPVIVDSSNDQKVLDDYSEDDYSEADENNKDYNQDYNQDKDKHKNKEKNEKLINKSKRTTPIKRIHIGKIPIKIKRSVIFSLLAVLVLAFGAVSASFWIKNQSGNLKTKASEELITIPNVVGKSKDEAKTIIENAGLIYVEASTENSNQPEGIILRMSPSPDQKAKPKDQIRVVVSLGEEKIETPSIRGMGLKAARNTLTSVGLDLGNVNYEYSSTVEKDTIISQDPDANVEVKKNTKINVVVSKGPEIVTAKIPDLAGKSLDEAKTLLDELKLDMKQVETVTSDDSKKNVSGKIYKQNPDSGFEVKQGTAVTVYYYTYKEPEKEPEKEPEKEPEKEPEKKTYNTGELMGKTSEEAVAWANSRGIKISYSGQNSDNSARVYKVSTDKVAEGGTIQVTLK
;
A
#
# COMPACT_ATOMS: atom_id res chain seq x y z
N MET A 1 -1.11 41.03 -3.11
CA MET A 1 -2.23 40.07 -2.92
C MET A 1 -3.32 40.58 -1.99
N VAL A 2 -3.02 41.11 -0.79
CA VAL A 2 -4.05 41.64 0.12
C VAL A 2 -4.89 42.74 -0.54
N GLY A 3 -6.20 42.72 -0.34
CA GLY A 3 -7.18 43.63 -0.94
C GLY A 3 -7.68 43.24 -2.33
N ILE A 4 -7.06 42.25 -2.99
CA ILE A 4 -7.51 41.73 -4.29
C ILE A 4 -8.77 40.88 -4.08
N ILE A 5 -9.74 41.03 -4.97
CA ILE A 5 -10.96 40.20 -5.02
C ILE A 5 -10.79 39.17 -6.15
N LEU A 6 -10.71 37.90 -5.77
CA LEU A 6 -10.58 36.77 -6.69
C LEU A 6 -11.95 36.22 -7.09
N GLY A 7 -12.16 35.99 -8.39
CA GLY A 7 -13.40 35.47 -8.97
C GLY A 7 -14.63 36.31 -8.62
N GLU A 8 -14.44 37.63 -8.44
CA GLU A 8 -15.45 38.59 -7.97
C GLU A 8 -16.13 38.18 -6.63
N ARG A 9 -15.49 37.29 -5.85
CA ARG A 9 -16.13 36.62 -4.70
C ARG A 9 -15.26 36.57 -3.46
N TYR A 10 -13.95 36.36 -3.60
CA TYR A 10 -13.06 36.08 -2.49
C TYR A 10 -12.08 37.24 -2.29
N GLU A 11 -12.34 38.07 -1.29
CA GLU A 11 -11.48 39.21 -0.95
C GLU A 11 -10.33 38.77 -0.05
N VAL A 12 -9.10 38.88 -0.54
CA VAL A 12 -7.89 38.44 0.20
C VAL A 12 -7.61 39.40 1.36
N VAL A 13 -7.56 38.87 2.59
CA VAL A 13 -7.43 39.67 3.82
C VAL A 13 -6.00 39.66 4.35
N GLU A 14 -5.42 38.47 4.57
CA GLU A 14 -4.10 38.34 5.19
C GLU A 14 -3.41 37.05 4.73
N ARG A 15 -2.07 37.04 4.74
CA ARG A 15 -1.29 35.84 4.46
C ARG A 15 -1.17 35.02 5.74
N ILE A 16 -1.56 33.74 5.69
CA ILE A 16 -1.57 32.84 6.85
C ILE A 16 -0.58 31.69 6.73
N GLY A 17 -0.01 31.46 5.54
CA GLY A 17 0.97 30.41 5.33
C GLY A 17 1.78 30.59 4.05
N GLU A 18 2.92 29.93 4.00
CA GLU A 18 3.78 29.86 2.83
C GLU A 18 4.30 28.43 2.67
N GLY A 19 4.04 27.84 1.52
CA GLY A 19 4.61 26.56 1.09
C GLY A 19 5.70 26.74 0.03
N GLY A 20 6.25 25.62 -0.44
CA GLY A 20 7.27 25.64 -1.50
C GLY A 20 6.75 26.27 -2.80
N MET A 21 5.58 25.80 -3.28
CA MET A 21 5.00 26.21 -4.57
C MET A 21 3.86 27.24 -4.47
N SER A 22 3.34 27.50 -3.27
CA SER A 22 2.15 28.34 -3.09
C SER A 22 2.21 29.19 -1.82
N PHE A 23 1.41 30.24 -1.81
CA PHE A 23 1.09 31.02 -0.62
C PHE A 23 -0.34 30.70 -0.18
N VAL A 24 -0.60 30.70 1.12
CA VAL A 24 -1.95 30.52 1.67
C VAL A 24 -2.40 31.82 2.32
N TYR A 25 -3.54 32.31 1.89
CA TYR A 25 -4.17 33.51 2.41
C TYR A 25 -5.50 33.19 3.06
N LYS A 26 -5.87 33.96 4.09
CA LYS A 26 -7.25 34.04 4.55
C LYS A 26 -7.97 35.06 3.67
N ALA A 27 -9.15 34.70 3.20
CA ALA A 27 -10.00 35.56 2.39
C ALA A 27 -11.44 35.58 2.93
N ARG A 28 -12.18 36.65 2.65
CA ARG A 28 -13.60 36.77 2.95
C ARG A 28 -14.40 36.43 1.70
N CYS A 29 -15.25 35.41 1.79
CA CYS A 29 -16.22 35.12 0.74
C CYS A 29 -17.37 36.14 0.82
N ASN A 30 -17.44 37.07 -0.13
CA ASN A 30 -18.40 38.18 -0.10
C ASN A 30 -19.86 37.77 -0.37
N LYS A 31 -20.08 36.62 -1.03
CA LYS A 31 -21.43 36.03 -1.24
C LYS A 31 -21.98 35.37 0.03
N LEU A 32 -21.21 34.46 0.64
CA LEU A 32 -21.62 33.68 1.83
C LEU A 32 -21.26 34.34 3.18
N LYS A 33 -20.59 35.49 3.16
CA LYS A 33 -20.13 36.26 4.33
C LYS A 33 -19.34 35.45 5.37
N ARG A 34 -18.53 34.47 4.91
CA ARG A 34 -17.65 33.64 5.74
C ARG A 34 -16.17 33.78 5.36
N PHE A 35 -15.27 33.47 6.29
CA PHE A 35 -13.85 33.33 5.96
C PHE A 35 -13.56 31.99 5.29
N VAL A 36 -12.63 32.02 4.34
CA VAL A 36 -12.12 30.86 3.59
C VAL A 36 -10.59 30.97 3.53
N ALA A 37 -9.90 29.86 3.32
CA ALA A 37 -8.49 29.87 2.98
C ALA A 37 -8.34 29.79 1.45
N VAL A 38 -7.41 30.54 0.89
CA VAL A 38 -7.13 30.57 -0.54
C VAL A 38 -5.66 30.28 -0.75
N LYS A 39 -5.37 29.12 -1.34
CA LYS A 39 -4.04 28.71 -1.74
C LYS A 39 -3.78 29.23 -3.15
N ILE A 40 -2.74 30.03 -3.32
CA ILE A 40 -2.38 30.71 -4.56
C ILE A 40 -1.01 30.23 -5.03
N LEU A 41 -0.90 29.79 -6.28
CA LEU A 41 0.36 29.36 -6.88
C LEU A 41 1.33 30.56 -7.00
N LYS A 42 2.63 30.36 -6.69
CA LYS A 42 3.63 31.42 -6.84
C LYS A 42 3.86 31.73 -8.32
N GLU A 43 4.08 33.01 -8.63
CA GLU A 43 4.26 33.49 -10.02
C GLU A 43 5.35 32.75 -10.80
N THR A 44 6.42 32.31 -10.11
CA THR A 44 7.52 31.52 -10.69
C THR A 44 7.08 30.21 -11.31
N PHE A 45 5.91 29.69 -10.94
CA PHE A 45 5.36 28.42 -11.45
C PHE A 45 4.21 28.61 -12.44
N ASN A 46 3.72 29.84 -12.66
CA ASN A 46 2.60 30.11 -13.55
C ASN A 46 2.92 29.82 -15.03
N SER A 47 4.18 29.95 -15.44
CA SER A 47 4.61 29.69 -16.81
C SER A 47 4.76 28.19 -17.14
N ASN A 48 4.74 27.32 -16.13
CA ASN A 48 4.86 25.89 -16.33
C ASN A 48 3.48 25.24 -16.30
N GLU A 49 2.95 24.95 -17.48
CA GLU A 49 1.62 24.38 -17.69
C GLU A 49 1.44 23.04 -16.94
N GLU A 50 2.48 22.22 -16.87
CA GLU A 50 2.46 20.94 -16.16
C GLU A 50 2.24 21.13 -14.63
N ILE A 51 2.87 22.16 -14.04
CA ILE A 51 2.71 22.46 -12.61
C ILE A 51 1.32 23.03 -12.34
N VAL A 52 0.81 23.90 -13.22
CA VAL A 52 -0.54 24.46 -13.12
C VAL A 52 -1.60 23.37 -13.24
N GLU A 53 -1.46 22.44 -14.19
CA GLU A 53 -2.37 21.30 -14.32
C GLU A 53 -2.32 20.40 -13.09
N LYS A 54 -1.13 20.08 -12.57
CA LYS A 54 -0.97 19.29 -11.34
C LYS A 54 -1.64 19.98 -10.15
N PHE A 55 -1.45 21.29 -10.00
CA PHE A 55 -2.08 22.09 -8.94
C PHE A 55 -3.62 22.03 -9.01
N LYS A 56 -4.21 22.14 -10.20
CA LYS A 56 -5.66 22.01 -10.40
C LYS A 56 -6.15 20.57 -10.17
N ARG A 57 -5.43 19.57 -10.69
CA ARG A 57 -5.78 18.14 -10.55
C ARG A 57 -5.79 17.69 -9.09
N GLU A 58 -4.84 18.18 -8.29
CA GLU A 58 -4.80 17.94 -6.84
C GLU A 58 -6.09 18.40 -6.16
N ALA A 59 -6.53 19.63 -6.48
CA ALA A 59 -7.75 20.18 -5.91
C ALA A 59 -8.99 19.39 -6.34
N THR A 60 -9.11 19.08 -7.63
CA THR A 60 -10.28 18.37 -8.16
C THR A 60 -10.41 16.96 -7.58
N ALA A 61 -9.30 16.25 -7.35
CA ALA A 61 -9.32 14.92 -6.75
C ALA A 61 -9.91 14.92 -5.33
N ILE A 62 -9.60 15.95 -4.54
CA ILE A 62 -10.03 16.06 -3.14
C ILE A 62 -11.41 16.71 -3.02
N ALA A 63 -11.84 17.53 -4.00
CA ALA A 63 -13.09 18.27 -3.96
C ALA A 63 -14.35 17.39 -3.78
N ASN A 64 -14.29 16.14 -4.25
CA ASN A 64 -15.40 15.18 -4.11
C ASN A 64 -15.34 14.39 -2.78
N LEU A 65 -14.31 14.55 -1.96
CA LEU A 65 -14.20 13.87 -0.68
C LEU A 65 -15.02 14.62 0.39
N ASN A 66 -15.97 13.91 1.00
CA ASN A 66 -16.70 14.42 2.16
C ASN A 66 -16.25 13.69 3.43
N ASN A 67 -15.41 14.32 4.24
CA ASN A 67 -14.92 13.76 5.49
C ASN A 67 -14.66 14.87 6.53
N ALA A 68 -15.10 14.67 7.76
CA ALA A 68 -14.92 15.65 8.84
C ALA A 68 -13.44 15.95 9.14
N ASN A 69 -12.55 14.99 8.88
CA ASN A 69 -11.10 15.06 9.15
C ASN A 69 -10.27 15.43 7.91
N ILE A 70 -10.89 15.80 6.79
CA ILE A 70 -10.20 16.36 5.62
C ILE A 70 -10.61 17.83 5.49
N VAL A 71 -9.67 18.68 5.04
CA VAL A 71 -9.97 20.07 4.69
C VAL A 71 -10.77 20.10 3.39
N ASN A 72 -12.01 20.59 3.46
CA ASN A 72 -12.89 20.64 2.30
C ASN A 72 -12.45 21.70 1.30
N ILE A 73 -12.40 21.32 0.02
CA ILE A 73 -12.19 22.23 -1.11
C ILE A 73 -13.56 22.76 -1.54
N LEU A 74 -13.63 24.08 -1.69
CA LEU A 74 -14.87 24.81 -1.97
C LEU A 74 -14.96 25.27 -3.42
N ASP A 75 -13.82 25.64 -4.01
CA ASP A 75 -13.76 26.24 -5.33
C ASP A 75 -12.34 26.14 -5.91
N VAL A 76 -12.21 26.20 -7.23
CA VAL A 76 -10.94 26.27 -7.94
C VAL A 76 -11.07 27.28 -9.07
N GLY A 77 -10.12 28.20 -9.20
CA GLY A 77 -10.24 29.30 -10.15
C GLY A 77 -8.93 29.75 -10.76
N THR A 78 -9.06 30.50 -11.85
CA THR A 78 -7.98 31.24 -12.50
C THR A 78 -8.45 32.66 -12.76
N GLN A 79 -7.66 33.67 -12.43
CA GLN A 79 -7.93 35.07 -12.75
C GLN A 79 -6.62 35.80 -13.01
N ASP A 80 -6.49 36.53 -14.12
CA ASP A 80 -5.32 37.38 -14.42
C ASP A 80 -3.98 36.65 -14.22
N SER A 81 -3.89 35.40 -14.72
CA SER A 81 -2.75 34.48 -14.54
C SER A 81 -2.49 33.99 -13.11
N ILE A 82 -3.39 34.27 -12.17
CA ILE A 82 -3.36 33.78 -10.79
C ILE A 82 -4.20 32.50 -10.72
N HIS A 83 -3.54 31.37 -10.46
CA HIS A 83 -4.21 30.11 -10.17
C HIS A 83 -4.42 29.94 -8.66
N TYR A 84 -5.65 29.66 -8.25
CA TYR A 84 -6.00 29.56 -6.84
C TYR A 84 -6.98 28.43 -6.53
N ILE A 85 -6.87 27.89 -5.31
CA ILE A 85 -7.78 26.90 -4.74
C ILE A 85 -8.38 27.51 -3.49
N VAL A 86 -9.70 27.50 -3.39
CA VAL A 86 -10.44 27.96 -2.21
C VAL A 86 -10.83 26.75 -1.38
N MET A 87 -10.49 26.79 -0.10
CA MET A 87 -10.76 25.73 0.86
C MET A 87 -11.36 26.30 2.14
N GLU A 88 -11.92 25.43 2.96
CA GLU A 88 -12.43 25.86 4.27
C GLU A 88 -11.31 26.50 5.11
N TYR A 89 -11.65 27.56 5.84
CA TYR A 89 -10.71 28.16 6.78
C TYR A 89 -10.77 27.42 8.12
N VAL A 90 -9.70 26.70 8.45
CA VAL A 90 -9.56 26.02 9.73
C VAL A 90 -8.90 26.96 10.73
N ARG A 91 -9.67 27.40 11.73
CA ARG A 91 -9.16 28.26 12.81
C ARG A 91 -8.46 27.39 13.87
N GLY A 92 -7.14 27.46 13.92
CA GLY A 92 -6.34 26.66 14.84
C GLY A 92 -4.86 26.74 14.57
N LYS A 93 -4.09 25.78 15.11
CA LYS A 93 -2.65 25.64 14.88
C LYS A 93 -2.36 24.36 14.11
N ASN A 94 -1.23 24.31 13.41
CA ASN A 94 -0.75 23.03 12.90
C ASN A 94 -0.15 22.18 14.04
N LEU A 95 -0.11 20.87 13.84
CA LEU A 95 0.37 19.93 14.85
C LEU A 95 1.85 20.15 15.19
N LYS A 96 2.66 20.66 14.24
CA LYS A 96 4.09 20.97 14.50
C LYS A 96 4.26 22.07 15.56
N GLU A 97 3.46 23.13 15.46
CA GLU A 97 3.44 24.22 16.45
C GLU A 97 3.03 23.69 17.82
N ILE A 98 2.00 22.85 17.87
CA ILE A 98 1.51 22.26 19.12
C ILE A 98 2.60 21.39 19.78
N ILE A 99 3.27 20.53 19.01
CA ILE A 99 4.40 19.72 19.51
C ILE A 99 5.53 20.62 20.01
N LYS A 100 5.87 21.70 19.28
CA LYS A 100 6.94 22.62 19.68
C LYS A 100 6.62 23.37 20.98
N GLU A 101 5.36 23.79 21.17
CA GLU A 101 4.92 24.50 22.37
C GLU A 101 4.86 23.59 23.60
N GLN A 102 4.40 22.34 23.44
CA GLN A 102 4.25 21.39 24.55
C GLN A 102 5.49 20.52 24.77
N GLY A 103 6.44 20.52 23.85
CA GLY A 103 7.59 19.63 23.79
C GLY A 103 7.21 18.22 23.32
N LYS A 104 6.25 17.58 23.98
CA LYS A 104 5.65 16.30 23.58
C LYS A 104 4.20 16.21 24.06
N LEU A 105 3.39 15.41 23.38
CA LEU A 105 1.98 15.19 23.71
C LEU A 105 1.80 13.98 24.62
N SER A 106 0.68 13.95 25.34
CA SER A 106 0.25 12.74 26.04
C SER A 106 -0.06 11.64 25.01
N TYR A 107 0.15 10.37 25.39
CA TYR A 107 -0.17 9.26 24.48
C TYR A 107 -1.67 9.22 24.15
N GLU A 108 -2.54 9.64 25.07
CA GLU A 108 -4.00 9.72 24.85
C GLU A 108 -4.35 10.76 23.78
N THR A 109 -3.73 11.94 23.84
CA THR A 109 -3.87 12.97 22.81
C THR A 109 -3.33 12.46 21.48
N ALA A 110 -2.15 11.82 21.47
CA ALA A 110 -1.54 11.26 20.27
C ALA A 110 -2.42 10.18 19.61
N ILE A 111 -3.04 9.30 20.39
CA ILE A 111 -3.99 8.29 19.89
C ILE A 111 -5.21 8.96 19.27
N ASN A 112 -5.80 9.95 19.95
CA ASN A 112 -6.98 10.66 19.43
C ASN A 112 -6.65 11.39 18.11
N VAL A 113 -5.51 12.08 18.03
CA VAL A 113 -5.05 12.73 16.80
C VAL A 113 -4.77 11.70 15.71
N GLY A 114 -4.02 10.64 16.03
CA GLY A 114 -3.71 9.55 15.12
C GLY A 114 -4.96 8.90 14.53
N LEU A 115 -5.99 8.68 15.34
CA LEU A 115 -7.26 8.11 14.91
C LEU A 115 -7.96 9.03 13.90
N LYS A 116 -7.96 10.35 14.11
CA LYS A 116 -8.56 11.30 13.17
C LYS A 116 -7.79 11.38 11.85
N VAL A 117 -6.45 11.36 11.91
CA VAL A 117 -5.61 11.33 10.69
C VAL A 117 -5.80 10.01 9.94
N ALA A 118 -5.84 8.87 10.63
CA ALA A 118 -6.08 7.58 10.01
C ALA A 118 -7.46 7.50 9.34
N ASN A 119 -8.51 8.08 9.94
CA ASN A 119 -9.84 8.20 9.32
C ASN A 119 -9.84 9.05 8.05
N ALA A 120 -9.07 10.14 8.03
CA ALA A 120 -8.89 10.96 6.83
C ALA A 120 -8.17 10.15 5.72
N LEU A 121 -7.11 9.43 6.08
CA LEU A 121 -6.36 8.58 5.15
C LEU A 121 -7.23 7.44 4.58
N ASP A 122 -7.98 6.74 5.43
CA ASP A 122 -8.88 5.67 4.99
C ASP A 122 -9.92 6.17 3.97
N CYS A 123 -10.47 7.37 4.20
CA CYS A 123 -11.40 8.00 3.27
C CYS A 123 -10.74 8.32 1.91
N ALA A 124 -9.52 8.85 1.93
CA ALA A 124 -8.79 9.15 0.70
C ALA A 124 -8.36 7.87 -0.05
N HIS A 125 -7.85 6.87 0.66
CA HIS A 125 -7.38 5.60 0.10
C HIS A 125 -8.53 4.83 -0.56
N ARG A 126 -9.74 4.84 0.01
CA ARG A 126 -10.94 4.26 -0.61
C ARG A 126 -11.35 4.93 -1.93
N ASN A 127 -10.93 6.17 -2.14
CA ASN A 127 -11.15 6.93 -3.37
C ASN A 127 -9.88 6.93 -4.27
N ASN A 128 -8.96 6.00 -4.05
CA ASN A 128 -7.69 5.86 -4.79
C ASN A 128 -6.78 7.11 -4.73
N ILE A 129 -6.89 7.90 -3.66
CA ILE A 129 -6.06 9.09 -3.45
C ILE A 129 -5.05 8.79 -2.34
N ILE A 130 -3.76 8.90 -2.67
CA ILE A 130 -2.65 8.74 -1.73
C ILE A 130 -2.13 10.15 -1.38
N HIS A 131 -1.94 10.44 -0.10
CA HIS A 131 -1.55 11.76 0.36
C HIS A 131 -0.08 12.10 0.07
N ARG A 132 0.85 11.15 0.25
CA ARG A 132 2.31 11.26 -0.06
C ARG A 132 3.09 12.32 0.71
N ASP A 133 2.47 13.06 1.63
CA ASP A 133 3.12 14.16 2.37
C ASP A 133 2.50 14.34 3.77
N ILE A 134 2.21 13.23 4.45
CA ILE A 134 1.71 13.27 5.82
C ILE A 134 2.83 13.74 6.75
N LYS A 135 2.59 14.88 7.41
CA LYS A 135 3.50 15.50 8.36
C LYS A 135 2.75 16.46 9.29
N PRO A 136 3.30 16.84 10.45
CA PRO A 136 2.60 17.66 11.42
C PRO A 136 2.22 19.06 10.91
N GLN A 137 2.91 19.59 9.89
CA GLN A 137 2.55 20.86 9.27
C GLN A 137 1.26 20.79 8.43
N ASN A 138 0.93 19.59 7.91
CA ASN A 138 -0.26 19.33 7.09
C ASN A 138 -1.43 18.79 7.92
N ILE A 139 -1.30 18.78 9.26
CA ILE A 139 -2.34 18.36 10.20
C ILE A 139 -2.71 19.58 11.04
N LEU A 140 -3.94 20.06 10.88
CA LEU A 140 -4.48 21.22 11.59
C LEU A 140 -5.34 20.76 12.76
N VAL A 141 -5.22 21.45 13.89
CA VAL A 141 -6.03 21.20 15.09
C VAL A 141 -6.74 22.50 15.47
N THR A 142 -8.07 22.46 15.50
CA THR A 142 -8.89 23.63 15.87
C THR A 142 -8.83 23.93 17.37
N GLU A 143 -9.30 25.11 17.76
CA GLU A 143 -9.44 25.48 19.18
C GLU A 143 -10.37 24.51 19.95
N GLU A 144 -11.33 23.89 19.25
CA GLU A 144 -12.25 22.87 19.78
C GLU A 144 -11.67 21.44 19.77
N GLY A 145 -10.42 21.26 19.31
CA GLY A 145 -9.75 19.97 19.26
C GLY A 145 -10.11 19.10 18.05
N ILE A 146 -10.74 19.67 17.02
CA ILE A 146 -11.04 18.94 15.78
C ILE A 146 -9.75 18.87 14.94
N VAL A 147 -9.41 17.66 14.48
CA VAL A 147 -8.23 17.42 13.64
C VAL A 147 -8.63 17.33 12.18
N LYS A 148 -7.93 18.06 11.31
CA LYS A 148 -8.14 18.08 9.86
C LYS A 148 -6.83 17.96 9.10
N VAL A 149 -6.81 17.10 8.08
CA VAL A 149 -5.67 16.89 7.17
C VAL A 149 -5.83 17.75 5.92
N THR A 150 -4.75 18.39 5.50
CA THR A 150 -4.70 19.28 4.32
C THR A 150 -3.50 18.96 3.43
N ASP A 151 -3.42 19.58 2.25
CA ASP A 151 -2.29 19.47 1.32
C ASP A 151 -1.95 18.02 0.89
N PHE A 152 -2.94 17.31 0.33
CA PHE A 152 -2.71 16.00 -0.29
C PHE A 152 -1.76 16.16 -1.47
N GLY A 153 -0.53 15.66 -1.34
CA GLY A 153 0.61 15.89 -2.24
C GLY A 153 0.56 15.14 -3.56
N ILE A 154 -0.53 15.28 -4.32
CA ILE A 154 -0.66 14.74 -5.68
C ILE A 154 0.32 15.46 -6.63
N ALA A 155 0.74 16.70 -6.31
CA ALA A 155 1.72 17.46 -7.09
C ALA A 155 3.21 17.13 -6.82
N LYS A 156 3.55 16.20 -5.90
CA LYS A 156 4.96 15.75 -5.73
C LYS A 156 5.27 14.66 -6.76
N SER A 157 6.27 14.94 -7.59
CA SER A 157 6.66 14.16 -8.77
C SER A 157 6.73 12.65 -8.52
N THR A 158 6.14 11.89 -9.43
CA THR A 158 6.54 10.50 -9.72
C THR A 158 7.82 10.43 -10.55
N ASP A 159 8.31 11.57 -11.05
CA ASP A 159 9.61 11.69 -11.70
C ASP A 159 10.71 11.68 -10.64
N SER A 160 11.37 10.55 -10.58
CA SER A 160 12.32 10.08 -9.56
C SER A 160 13.68 10.79 -9.57
N SER A 161 13.89 11.81 -10.41
CA SER A 161 15.22 12.40 -10.65
C SER A 161 15.54 13.69 -9.88
N THR A 162 14.58 14.33 -9.20
CA THR A 162 14.83 15.68 -8.60
C THR A 162 14.36 15.89 -7.16
N LEU A 163 13.93 14.83 -6.44
CA LEU A 163 13.54 14.99 -5.02
C LEU A 163 14.70 15.39 -4.09
N ALA A 164 15.96 15.20 -4.50
CA ALA A 164 17.14 15.51 -3.66
C ALA A 164 17.64 16.96 -3.74
N TYR A 165 17.20 17.77 -4.72
CA TYR A 165 17.89 19.03 -5.07
C TYR A 165 17.09 20.33 -4.87
N THR A 166 15.86 20.30 -4.33
CA THR A 166 15.11 21.55 -4.08
C THR A 166 15.14 21.95 -2.60
N ASN A 167 15.54 23.19 -2.32
CA ASN A 167 15.59 23.79 -0.97
C ASN A 167 14.23 23.77 -0.21
N SER A 168 13.12 23.46 -0.89
CA SER A 168 11.80 23.27 -0.26
C SER A 168 11.59 21.88 0.38
N VAL A 169 12.49 20.92 0.15
CA VAL A 169 12.41 19.54 0.68
C VAL A 169 13.06 19.40 2.07
N MET A 170 13.83 20.40 2.51
CA MET A 170 14.69 20.31 3.70
C MET A 170 13.96 19.91 5.00
N GLY A 171 12.68 20.30 5.16
CA GLY A 171 11.86 19.94 6.31
C GLY A 171 10.87 18.77 6.11
N SER A 172 10.73 18.25 4.88
CA SER A 172 9.80 17.14 4.60
C SER A 172 10.49 15.77 4.64
N ALA A 173 11.81 15.72 4.46
CA ALA A 173 12.58 14.48 4.44
C ALA A 173 12.46 13.66 5.74
N HIS A 174 12.23 14.32 6.89
CA HIS A 174 12.01 13.68 8.19
C HIS A 174 10.80 12.75 8.26
N TYR A 175 9.87 12.85 7.31
CA TYR A 175 8.62 12.07 7.28
C TYR A 175 8.53 11.17 6.06
N PHE A 176 9.61 11.04 5.27
CA PHE A 176 9.61 10.19 4.08
C PHE A 176 9.49 8.72 4.44
N SER A 177 8.73 7.99 3.64
CA SER A 177 8.81 6.53 3.66
C SER A 177 10.11 6.03 3.00
N PRO A 178 10.59 4.82 3.36
CA PRO A 178 11.76 4.21 2.73
C PRO A 178 11.63 4.13 1.20
N GLU A 179 10.44 3.87 0.68
CA GLU A 179 10.17 3.83 -0.76
C GLU A 179 10.22 5.20 -1.43
N GLN A 180 9.72 6.26 -0.77
CA GLN A 180 9.89 7.63 -1.25
C GLN A 180 11.37 8.04 -1.28
N ALA A 181 12.13 7.67 -0.25
CA ALA A 181 13.56 7.92 -0.18
C ALA A 181 14.35 7.17 -1.27
N LYS A 182 13.89 5.98 -1.69
CA LYS A 182 14.47 5.21 -2.81
C LYS A 182 14.00 5.67 -4.19
N GLY A 183 12.96 6.50 -4.27
CA GLY A 183 12.34 6.88 -5.54
C GLY A 183 11.63 5.73 -6.25
N VAL A 184 11.17 4.71 -5.51
CA VAL A 184 10.39 3.59 -6.07
C VAL A 184 8.89 3.87 -5.94
N TYR A 185 8.06 3.01 -6.54
CA TYR A 185 6.61 3.16 -6.52
C TYR A 185 6.06 3.27 -5.09
N THR A 186 5.18 4.26 -4.89
CA THR A 186 4.51 4.55 -3.61
C THR A 186 3.03 4.16 -3.69
N ASP A 187 2.52 3.53 -2.65
CA ASP A 187 1.11 3.21 -2.48
C ASP A 187 0.54 3.79 -1.17
N CYS A 188 -0.65 3.36 -0.76
CA CYS A 188 -1.28 3.79 0.49
C CYS A 188 -0.41 3.55 1.74
N ARG A 189 0.48 2.54 1.73
CA ARG A 189 1.35 2.16 2.86
C ARG A 189 2.49 3.17 3.10
N THR A 190 2.74 4.04 2.12
CA THR A 190 3.60 5.23 2.29
C THR A 190 3.01 6.22 3.30
N ASP A 191 1.70 6.46 3.24
CA ASP A 191 1.04 7.36 4.19
C ASP A 191 1.00 6.77 5.60
N LEU A 192 0.86 5.44 5.70
CA LEU A 192 0.84 4.72 6.98
C LEU A 192 2.19 4.79 7.69
N TYR A 193 3.30 4.66 6.94
CA TYR A 193 4.64 4.87 7.49
C TYR A 193 4.81 6.30 8.01
N SER A 194 4.41 7.28 7.20
CA SER A 194 4.50 8.70 7.53
C SER A 194 3.66 9.06 8.76
N LEU A 195 2.47 8.48 8.90
CA LEU A 195 1.66 8.57 10.12
C LEU A 195 2.38 7.96 11.33
N GLY A 196 3.09 6.83 11.15
CA GLY A 196 3.96 6.25 12.18
C GLY A 196 5.03 7.23 12.67
N VAL A 197 5.69 7.94 11.75
CA VAL A 197 6.66 9.00 12.08
C VAL A 197 5.99 10.15 12.86
N VAL A 198 4.81 10.59 12.44
CA VAL A 198 4.05 11.64 13.14
C VAL A 198 3.68 11.20 14.56
N LEU A 199 3.20 9.97 14.73
CA LEU A 199 2.91 9.39 16.05
C LEU A 199 4.15 9.33 16.94
N TYR A 200 5.28 8.88 16.38
CA TYR A 200 6.57 8.85 17.05
C TYR A 200 6.94 10.23 17.59
N GLU A 201 6.87 11.25 16.74
CA GLU A 201 7.23 12.62 17.13
C GLU A 201 6.26 13.18 18.17
N MET A 202 4.95 12.94 18.05
CA MET A 202 3.98 13.39 19.04
C MET A 202 4.31 12.86 20.44
N VAL A 203 4.64 11.58 20.57
CA VAL A 203 4.84 10.94 21.89
C VAL A 203 6.25 11.10 22.45
N THR A 204 7.25 11.36 21.61
CA THR A 204 8.66 11.54 22.06
C THR A 204 9.11 13.00 22.07
N GLY A 205 8.46 13.87 21.29
CA GLY A 205 8.86 15.26 21.06
C GLY A 205 10.00 15.42 20.06
N ARG A 206 10.46 14.33 19.43
CA ARG A 206 11.59 14.31 18.49
C ARG A 206 11.27 13.41 17.31
N VAL A 207 11.76 13.76 16.14
CA VAL A 207 11.69 12.89 14.96
C VAL A 207 12.54 11.64 15.14
N PRO A 208 12.16 10.49 14.56
CA PRO A 208 12.87 9.22 14.71
C PRO A 208 14.26 9.24 14.09
N PHE A 209 14.41 9.91 12.94
CA PHE A 209 15.68 10.05 12.24
C PHE A 209 15.95 11.53 12.00
N ASN A 210 17.18 11.96 12.28
CA ASN A 210 17.64 13.32 12.03
C ASN A 210 19.07 13.30 11.47
N GLY A 211 19.46 14.35 10.75
CA GLY A 211 20.79 14.48 10.14
C GLY A 211 21.03 15.86 9.52
N ASP A 212 22.27 16.12 9.12
CA ASP A 212 22.71 17.44 8.65
C ASP A 212 22.29 17.75 7.21
N SER A 213 21.82 16.74 6.46
CA SER A 213 21.31 16.90 5.11
C SER A 213 20.03 16.09 4.86
N PRO A 214 19.14 16.52 3.95
CA PRO A 214 17.94 15.77 3.59
C PRO A 214 18.25 14.37 3.05
N VAL A 215 19.36 14.23 2.31
CA VAL A 215 19.84 12.95 1.78
C VAL A 215 20.26 12.03 2.92
N ALA A 216 20.96 12.54 3.93
CA ALA A 216 21.33 11.75 5.11
C ALA A 216 20.08 11.26 5.86
N ILE A 217 19.07 12.12 6.04
CA ILE A 217 17.80 11.74 6.67
C ILE A 217 17.09 10.65 5.86
N ALA A 218 17.03 10.80 4.53
CA ALA A 218 16.42 9.80 3.64
C ALA A 218 17.15 8.44 3.72
N LEU A 219 18.47 8.42 3.76
CA LEU A 219 19.27 7.19 3.95
C LEU A 219 18.97 6.51 5.29
N LYS A 220 18.77 7.29 6.36
CA LYS A 220 18.38 6.74 7.68
C LYS A 220 17.00 6.10 7.65
N HIS A 221 16.04 6.70 6.96
CA HIS A 221 14.75 6.05 6.72
C HIS A 221 14.90 4.71 6.01
N ILE A 222 15.89 4.54 5.13
CA ILE A 222 16.14 3.28 4.41
C ILE A 222 16.89 2.24 5.26
N GLN A 223 17.93 2.66 6.01
CA GLN A 223 18.93 1.74 6.57
C GLN A 223 18.97 1.70 8.10
N GLU A 224 18.69 2.82 8.79
CA GLU A 224 18.85 2.92 10.24
C GLU A 224 17.68 2.26 10.97
N GLU A 225 17.98 1.44 11.98
CA GLU A 225 16.96 0.81 12.81
C GLU A 225 16.24 1.83 13.69
N LEU A 226 14.92 1.65 13.85
CA LEU A 226 14.11 2.56 14.65
C LEU A 226 14.37 2.34 16.14
N THR A 227 14.79 3.38 16.85
CA THR A 227 14.84 3.35 18.32
C THR A 227 13.41 3.33 18.88
N PRO A 228 13.01 2.31 19.67
CA PRO A 228 11.66 2.22 20.20
C PRO A 228 11.21 3.48 20.98
N PRO A 229 10.01 4.03 20.71
CA PRO A 229 9.50 5.22 21.40
C PRO A 229 9.52 5.10 22.93
N LYS A 230 9.25 3.88 23.45
CA LYS A 230 9.21 3.61 24.89
C LYS A 230 10.57 3.81 25.58
N ASN A 231 11.68 3.68 24.84
CA ASN A 231 13.02 3.95 25.36
C ASN A 231 13.23 5.45 25.63
N LEU A 232 12.56 6.33 24.88
CA LEU A 232 12.63 7.78 25.04
C LEU A 232 11.55 8.33 25.97
N ASN A 233 10.38 7.66 26.02
CA ASN A 233 9.29 8.04 26.89
C ASN A 233 8.62 6.80 27.51
N THR A 234 9.01 6.50 28.74
CA THR A 234 8.54 5.33 29.51
C THR A 234 7.05 5.37 29.86
N LYS A 235 6.38 6.52 29.69
CA LYS A 235 4.93 6.67 29.90
C LYS A 235 4.09 6.11 28.76
N ILE A 236 4.71 5.70 27.64
CA ILE A 236 4.01 5.13 26.49
C ILE A 236 3.63 3.67 26.80
N PRO A 237 2.38 3.25 26.59
CA PRO A 237 1.98 1.85 26.71
C PRO A 237 2.68 0.97 25.66
N ASP A 238 2.94 -0.30 26.00
CA ASP A 238 3.60 -1.26 25.07
C ASP A 238 2.84 -1.43 23.76
N SER A 239 1.51 -1.38 23.84
CA SER A 239 0.63 -1.45 22.68
C SER A 239 0.94 -0.31 21.69
N LEU A 240 0.89 0.96 22.13
CA LEU A 240 1.20 2.10 21.26
C LEU A 240 2.65 2.07 20.74
N ASN A 241 3.60 1.63 21.56
CA ASN A 241 4.97 1.42 21.11
C ASN A 241 5.02 0.44 19.92
N ASN A 242 4.37 -0.72 20.05
CA ASN A 242 4.37 -1.75 19.02
C ASN A 242 3.64 -1.31 17.75
N LEU A 243 2.55 -0.54 17.88
CA LEU A 243 1.86 0.05 16.73
C LEU A 243 2.79 0.97 15.94
N ILE A 244 3.50 1.88 16.63
CA ILE A 244 4.43 2.81 15.97
C ILE A 244 5.56 2.04 15.29
N MET A 245 6.12 1.03 15.96
CA MET A 245 7.16 0.17 15.39
C MET A 245 6.67 -0.54 14.12
N LYS A 246 5.47 -1.14 14.15
CA LYS A 246 4.87 -1.83 12.98
C LYS A 246 4.56 -0.87 11.84
N ALA A 247 4.00 0.31 12.12
CA ALA A 247 3.72 1.31 11.09
C ALA A 247 5.00 1.76 10.38
N MET A 248 6.11 1.84 11.13
CA MET A 248 7.41 2.29 10.65
C MET A 248 8.33 1.15 10.19
N GLU A 249 7.79 -0.04 9.92
CA GLU A 249 8.56 -1.14 9.33
C GLU A 249 9.20 -0.73 8.00
N LYS A 250 10.38 -1.25 7.69
CA LYS A 250 11.09 -0.80 6.46
C LYS A 250 10.47 -1.40 5.21
N GLU A 251 10.05 -2.66 5.28
CA GLU A 251 9.37 -3.38 4.21
C GLU A 251 7.87 -3.10 4.22
N GLN A 252 7.30 -2.67 3.09
CA GLN A 252 5.88 -2.32 2.99
C GLN A 252 4.95 -3.49 3.36
N VAL A 253 5.35 -4.74 3.07
CA VAL A 253 4.55 -5.95 3.36
C VAL A 253 4.47 -6.28 4.86
N LYS A 254 5.41 -5.79 5.67
CA LYS A 254 5.43 -6.01 7.13
C LYS A 254 4.63 -4.93 7.90
N ARG A 255 4.29 -3.83 7.23
CA ARG A 255 3.48 -2.74 7.79
C ARG A 255 2.00 -3.12 7.87
N TYR A 256 1.21 -2.22 8.42
CA TYR A 256 -0.23 -2.18 8.16
C TYR A 256 -0.50 -2.09 6.66
N GLN A 257 -1.46 -2.88 6.17
CA GLN A 257 -1.80 -2.88 4.74
C GLN A 257 -2.91 -1.87 4.41
N SER A 258 -3.66 -1.43 5.42
CA SER A 258 -4.72 -0.42 5.27
C SER A 258 -4.80 0.53 6.46
N ALA A 259 -5.29 1.76 6.23
CA ALA A 259 -5.56 2.72 7.30
C ALA A 259 -6.60 2.19 8.31
N LYS A 260 -7.55 1.35 7.85
CA LYS A 260 -8.54 0.68 8.69
C LYS A 260 -7.94 -0.22 9.77
N GLU A 261 -6.82 -0.89 9.49
CA GLU A 261 -6.11 -1.68 10.51
C GLU A 261 -5.53 -0.79 11.61
N ILE A 262 -4.92 0.34 11.24
CA ILE A 262 -4.40 1.32 12.20
C ILE A 262 -5.54 1.90 13.05
N ILE A 263 -6.68 2.23 12.44
CA ILE A 263 -7.88 2.70 13.15
C ILE A 263 -8.30 1.67 14.20
N SER A 264 -8.44 0.40 13.80
CA SER A 264 -8.88 -0.68 14.68
C SER A 264 -7.94 -0.88 15.87
N ASP A 265 -6.63 -0.84 15.64
CA ASP A 265 -5.66 -0.98 16.72
C ASP A 265 -5.62 0.26 17.63
N LEU A 266 -5.69 1.48 17.08
CA LEU A 266 -5.76 2.71 17.88
C LEU A 266 -7.01 2.76 18.76
N GLU A 267 -8.16 2.29 18.27
CA GLU A 267 -9.40 2.18 19.05
C GLU A 267 -9.25 1.17 20.20
N ARG A 268 -8.66 0.00 19.95
CA ARG A 268 -8.37 -1.00 21.00
C ARG A 268 -7.44 -0.44 22.06
N ILE A 269 -6.38 0.28 21.67
CA ILE A 269 -5.43 0.90 22.61
C ILE A 269 -6.11 2.00 23.43
N LYS A 270 -7.01 2.77 22.81
CA LYS A 270 -7.77 3.82 23.49
C LYS A 270 -8.66 3.25 24.59
N GLU A 271 -9.28 2.10 24.36
CA GLU A 271 -10.12 1.41 25.36
C GLU A 271 -9.27 0.69 26.42
N ASN A 272 -8.19 0.03 26.00
CA ASN A 272 -7.28 -0.68 26.87
C ASN A 272 -5.82 -0.40 26.47
N PRO A 273 -5.09 0.43 27.25
CA PRO A 273 -3.69 0.72 27.00
C PRO A 273 -2.77 -0.52 26.99
N ASN A 274 -3.19 -1.62 27.60
CA ASN A 274 -2.45 -2.90 27.60
C ASN A 274 -3.01 -3.90 26.58
N ALA A 275 -3.77 -3.45 25.57
CA ALA A 275 -4.30 -4.31 24.53
C ALA A 275 -3.17 -5.02 23.76
N ILE A 276 -3.38 -6.31 23.48
CA ILE A 276 -2.56 -7.08 22.56
C ILE A 276 -2.97 -6.66 21.14
N ILE A 277 -2.04 -6.08 20.41
CA ILE A 277 -2.26 -5.61 19.04
C ILE A 277 -2.03 -6.77 18.06
N ALA A 278 -2.65 -6.72 16.88
CA ALA A 278 -2.55 -7.74 15.84
C ALA A 278 -1.10 -8.19 15.49
N SER A 279 -0.09 -7.34 15.73
CA SER A 279 1.33 -7.71 15.58
C SER A 279 1.81 -8.78 16.57
N GLN A 280 1.24 -8.82 17.78
CA GLN A 280 1.44 -9.92 18.72
C GLN A 280 0.53 -11.10 18.41
N GLN A 281 -0.58 -10.87 17.71
CA GLN A 281 -1.45 -11.94 17.23
C GLN A 281 -0.82 -12.65 16.03
N SER A 282 -0.05 -12.01 15.14
CA SER A 282 0.76 -12.74 14.15
C SER A 282 1.85 -13.59 14.80
N ASP A 283 2.41 -13.16 15.94
CA ASP A 283 3.37 -13.96 16.71
C ASP A 283 2.69 -15.05 17.57
N LEU A 284 1.37 -15.01 17.76
CA LEU A 284 0.58 -15.95 18.59
C LEU A 284 -0.45 -16.80 17.80
N GLU A 285 -0.79 -16.40 16.56
CA GLU A 285 -1.68 -17.08 15.59
C GLU A 285 -0.90 -17.67 14.42
N GLU A 286 0.43 -17.57 14.43
CA GLU A 286 1.31 -18.42 13.62
C GLU A 286 1.18 -19.92 13.97
N ASP A 287 0.34 -20.28 14.96
CA ASP A 287 0.08 -21.66 15.41
C ASP A 287 -1.27 -22.26 14.95
N HIS A 288 -2.17 -21.53 14.27
CA HIS A 288 -3.47 -22.11 13.89
C HIS A 288 -3.89 -21.83 12.43
N THR A 289 -3.85 -22.88 11.61
CA THR A 289 -4.38 -22.95 10.23
C THR A 289 -5.90 -22.73 10.19
N ILE A 290 -6.37 -21.71 9.48
CA ILE A 290 -7.78 -21.62 9.05
C ILE A 290 -7.94 -22.43 7.77
N ILE A 291 -8.74 -23.50 7.83
CA ILE A 291 -9.07 -24.36 6.67
C ILE A 291 -10.15 -23.63 5.85
N MET A 292 -9.85 -23.24 4.61
CA MET A 292 -10.90 -22.88 3.64
C MET A 292 -11.51 -24.17 3.06
N ALA A 293 -12.84 -24.24 2.99
CA ALA A 293 -13.52 -25.36 2.36
C ALA A 293 -13.23 -25.39 0.85
N PRO A 294 -13.06 -26.58 0.24
CA PRO A 294 -12.77 -26.70 -1.18
C PRO A 294 -13.91 -26.15 -2.03
N VAL A 295 -13.56 -25.36 -3.03
CA VAL A 295 -14.48 -24.94 -4.10
C VAL A 295 -14.88 -26.19 -4.87
N ILE A 296 -16.13 -26.61 -4.74
CA ILE A 296 -16.72 -27.65 -5.60
C ILE A 296 -17.03 -26.98 -6.93
N VAL A 297 -16.18 -27.22 -7.93
CA VAL A 297 -16.46 -26.84 -9.33
C VAL A 297 -17.22 -28.01 -9.94
N ASP A 298 -18.54 -27.88 -10.04
CA ASP A 298 -19.36 -28.88 -10.70
C ASP A 298 -19.17 -28.77 -12.22
N SER A 299 -18.74 -29.87 -12.82
CA SER A 299 -18.33 -29.96 -14.21
C SER A 299 -19.44 -30.61 -15.03
N SER A 300 -20.35 -29.81 -15.59
CA SER A 300 -21.26 -30.28 -16.64
C SER A 300 -21.91 -29.13 -17.41
N ASN A 301 -21.34 -28.72 -18.55
CA ASN A 301 -21.95 -28.93 -19.87
C ASN A 301 -21.08 -28.29 -20.96
N ASP A 302 -20.79 -29.08 -21.98
CA ASP A 302 -20.05 -28.70 -23.18
C ASP A 302 -21.01 -28.18 -24.28
N GLN A 303 -20.44 -27.39 -25.20
CA GLN A 303 -20.88 -27.06 -26.58
C GLN A 303 -21.95 -25.96 -26.83
N LYS A 304 -21.54 -24.77 -27.34
CA LYS A 304 -21.29 -24.42 -28.77
C LYS A 304 -21.23 -22.88 -29.02
N VAL A 305 -20.16 -22.48 -29.75
CA VAL A 305 -20.09 -21.52 -30.89
C VAL A 305 -20.20 -19.99 -30.68
N LEU A 306 -19.06 -19.34 -30.95
CA LEU A 306 -18.67 -18.11 -31.70
C LEU A 306 -19.40 -16.75 -31.57
N ASP A 307 -18.52 -15.73 -31.47
CA ASP A 307 -18.49 -14.35 -32.01
C ASP A 307 -19.59 -13.33 -31.69
N ASP A 308 -19.23 -12.20 -31.08
CA ASP A 308 -19.03 -10.88 -31.75
C ASP A 308 -18.98 -9.72 -30.71
N TYR A 309 -18.41 -8.59 -31.13
CA TYR A 309 -18.17 -7.35 -30.39
C TYR A 309 -19.43 -6.51 -30.09
N SER A 310 -19.28 -5.61 -29.10
CA SER A 310 -19.85 -4.26 -28.94
C SER A 310 -20.95 -3.99 -27.89
N GLU A 311 -20.62 -2.96 -27.07
CA GLU A 311 -21.40 -1.87 -26.46
C GLU A 311 -22.72 -2.07 -25.68
N ASP A 312 -22.71 -1.40 -24.52
CA ASP A 312 -23.81 -0.74 -23.79
C ASP A 312 -25.07 -1.55 -23.41
N ASP A 313 -25.30 -1.71 -22.10
CA ASP A 313 -26.46 -1.10 -21.40
C ASP A 313 -26.43 -1.47 -19.90
N TYR A 314 -26.44 -0.46 -19.02
CA TYR A 314 -26.69 -0.64 -17.59
C TYR A 314 -28.18 -0.40 -17.34
N SER A 315 -28.93 -1.46 -17.04
CA SER A 315 -30.30 -1.34 -16.55
C SER A 315 -30.42 -1.64 -15.05
N GLU A 316 -31.31 -0.85 -14.46
CA GLU A 316 -31.64 -0.66 -13.06
C GLU A 316 -32.26 -1.88 -12.39
N ALA A 317 -32.09 -1.97 -11.06
CA ALA A 317 -33.02 -2.67 -10.19
C ALA A 317 -33.40 -1.75 -9.02
N ASP A 318 -34.57 -1.17 -9.21
CA ASP A 318 -35.55 -0.60 -8.29
C ASP A 318 -35.58 -1.22 -6.87
N GLU A 319 -35.42 -0.38 -5.84
CA GLU A 319 -36.12 -0.59 -4.57
C GLU A 319 -36.90 0.66 -4.17
N ASN A 320 -38.22 0.47 -4.21
CA ASN A 320 -39.29 1.41 -3.98
C ASN A 320 -39.20 2.22 -2.66
N ASN A 321 -39.34 3.52 -2.87
CA ASN A 321 -39.55 4.59 -1.90
C ASN A 321 -41.04 4.70 -1.50
N LYS A 322 -41.32 4.94 -0.21
CA LYS A 322 -42.54 5.63 0.26
C LYS A 322 -42.21 6.59 1.42
N ASP A 323 -41.66 7.74 1.06
CA ASP A 323 -42.29 9.08 1.15
C ASP A 323 -43.30 9.30 2.30
N TYR A 324 -43.00 10.17 3.27
CA TYR A 324 -43.26 11.62 3.15
C TYR A 324 -42.77 12.41 4.37
N ASN A 325 -42.44 13.66 4.06
CA ASN A 325 -41.88 14.76 4.83
C ASN A 325 -42.73 15.36 5.98
N GLN A 326 -41.98 16.00 6.88
CA GLN A 326 -42.18 17.33 7.48
C GLN A 326 -43.19 17.61 8.62
N ASP A 327 -42.58 18.06 9.72
CA ASP A 327 -42.69 19.41 10.32
C ASP A 327 -43.53 19.70 11.59
N TYR A 328 -42.82 20.45 12.45
CA TYR A 328 -43.18 21.44 13.47
C TYR A 328 -44.00 21.12 14.74
N ASN A 329 -43.28 21.30 15.85
CA ASN A 329 -43.58 22.12 17.04
C ASN A 329 -44.71 21.79 18.04
N GLN A 330 -44.31 22.00 19.30
CA GLN A 330 -45.02 22.56 20.45
C GLN A 330 -45.79 21.64 21.43
N ASP A 331 -45.22 21.57 22.64
CA ASP A 331 -45.83 21.99 23.91
C ASP A 331 -47.24 21.46 24.27
N LYS A 332 -47.31 20.53 25.23
CA LYS A 332 -47.77 20.79 26.63
C LYS A 332 -48.25 19.52 27.35
N ASP A 333 -47.90 19.51 28.63
CA ASP A 333 -48.69 19.09 29.79
C ASP A 333 -49.01 17.61 30.08
N LYS A 334 -48.36 17.16 31.17
CA LYS A 334 -48.97 16.61 32.42
C LYS A 334 -49.48 15.16 32.35
N HIS A 335 -49.39 14.30 33.36
CA HIS A 335 -49.02 14.40 34.77
C HIS A 335 -48.64 12.98 35.25
N LYS A 336 -47.69 12.90 36.18
CA LYS A 336 -47.64 12.06 37.40
C LYS A 336 -48.44 10.73 37.44
N ASN A 337 -47.76 9.63 37.81
CA ASN A 337 -47.80 9.22 39.22
C ASN A 337 -46.69 8.23 39.62
N LYS A 338 -46.13 8.51 40.82
CA LYS A 338 -45.28 7.65 41.65
C LYS A 338 -46.16 6.85 42.59
N GLU A 339 -45.70 5.66 42.97
CA GLU A 339 -45.60 5.07 44.33
C GLU A 339 -45.63 3.53 44.22
N LYS A 340 -44.57 2.80 44.58
CA LYS A 340 -44.04 2.40 45.90
C LYS A 340 -44.72 1.18 46.53
N ASN A 341 -43.85 0.31 47.03
CA ASN A 341 -43.97 -0.69 48.11
C ASN A 341 -44.32 -2.15 47.79
N GLU A 342 -43.24 -2.95 47.84
CA GLU A 342 -42.98 -4.04 48.80
C GLU A 342 -44.03 -5.14 49.09
N LYS A 343 -43.55 -6.36 48.79
CA LYS A 343 -43.50 -7.57 49.64
C LYS A 343 -44.75 -8.46 49.80
N LEU A 344 -44.51 -9.69 49.31
CA LEU A 344 -44.63 -11.00 49.99
C LEU A 344 -45.85 -11.90 49.69
N ILE A 345 -45.50 -13.07 49.11
CA ILE A 345 -45.97 -14.45 49.38
C ILE A 345 -46.90 -15.14 48.35
N ASN A 346 -46.23 -16.00 47.56
CA ASN A 346 -46.52 -17.40 47.15
C ASN A 346 -47.83 -17.84 46.47
N LYS A 347 -47.64 -18.43 45.27
CA LYS A 347 -47.98 -19.84 44.89
C LYS A 347 -47.19 -20.18 43.60
N SER A 348 -46.19 -21.07 43.63
CA SER A 348 -46.27 -22.54 43.36
C SER A 348 -46.79 -22.83 41.94
N LYS A 349 -46.05 -23.41 40.97
CA LYS A 349 -45.23 -24.65 40.93
C LYS A 349 -44.12 -24.51 39.86
N ARG A 350 -42.82 -24.76 40.15
CA ARG A 350 -42.04 -26.04 40.07
C ARG A 350 -41.88 -26.56 38.61
N THR A 351 -40.69 -26.89 38.09
CA THR A 351 -39.52 -27.56 38.72
C THR A 351 -38.14 -27.10 38.19
N THR A 352 -37.14 -27.36 39.04
CA THR A 352 -35.75 -26.85 39.16
C THR A 352 -34.69 -27.97 38.88
N PRO A 353 -33.43 -27.93 39.38
CA PRO A 353 -32.22 -27.22 38.91
C PRO A 353 -30.97 -28.17 38.81
N ILE A 354 -29.73 -27.71 38.66
CA ILE A 354 -28.70 -27.67 39.73
C ILE A 354 -27.48 -26.83 39.27
N LYS A 355 -26.86 -26.17 40.27
CA LYS A 355 -25.77 -25.17 40.24
C LYS A 355 -24.35 -25.75 40.11
N ARG A 356 -23.48 -24.86 39.58
CA ARG A 356 -22.08 -24.52 39.95
C ARG A 356 -21.17 -25.60 40.56
N ILE A 357 -19.99 -25.77 39.93
CA ILE A 357 -18.72 -26.06 40.62
C ILE A 357 -17.59 -25.20 40.02
N HIS A 358 -16.73 -24.68 40.89
CA HIS A 358 -15.45 -24.02 40.64
C HIS A 358 -14.41 -24.96 40.01
N ILE A 359 -13.64 -24.48 39.03
CA ILE A 359 -12.26 -24.93 38.74
C ILE A 359 -11.55 -23.70 38.11
N GLY A 360 -10.49 -23.08 38.62
CA GLY A 360 -9.44 -23.56 39.51
C GLY A 360 -8.20 -23.96 38.71
N LYS A 361 -7.31 -22.99 38.44
CA LYS A 361 -5.97 -23.10 37.82
C LYS A 361 -5.35 -24.51 37.83
N ILE A 362 -4.91 -25.02 36.67
CA ILE A 362 -3.93 -26.12 36.57
C ILE A 362 -2.93 -25.83 35.44
N PRO A 363 -1.61 -26.03 35.68
CA PRO A 363 -0.53 -25.73 34.75
C PRO A 363 -0.36 -26.82 33.69
N ILE A 364 0.05 -26.43 32.48
CA ILE A 364 0.38 -27.35 31.39
C ILE A 364 1.82 -27.84 31.61
N LYS A 365 1.97 -29.02 32.20
CA LYS A 365 3.21 -29.81 32.17
C LYS A 365 3.18 -30.78 30.98
N ILE A 366 4.27 -30.73 30.24
CA ILE A 366 4.71 -31.60 29.14
C ILE A 366 4.37 -33.08 29.40
N LYS A 367 3.66 -33.73 28.47
CA LYS A 367 3.51 -35.20 28.46
C LYS A 367 4.52 -35.84 27.50
N ARG A 368 5.65 -36.30 28.06
CA ARG A 368 6.38 -37.47 27.53
C ARG A 368 5.58 -38.71 27.95
N SER A 369 4.70 -39.23 27.11
CA SER A 369 3.98 -40.50 27.38
C SER A 369 3.46 -41.13 26.10
N VAL A 370 4.36 -41.62 25.25
CA VAL A 370 4.08 -42.69 24.27
C VAL A 370 4.91 -43.96 24.56
N ILE A 371 5.78 -43.93 25.58
CA ILE A 371 6.65 -45.05 25.94
C ILE A 371 5.94 -46.08 26.86
N PHE A 372 4.76 -45.78 27.41
CA PHE A 372 4.07 -46.68 28.36
C PHE A 372 2.97 -47.57 27.74
N SER A 373 2.49 -47.30 26.53
CA SER A 373 1.49 -48.17 25.87
C SER A 373 2.13 -49.42 25.27
N LEU A 374 3.38 -49.35 24.81
CA LEU A 374 4.14 -50.52 24.35
C LEU A 374 4.65 -51.38 25.51
N LEU A 375 4.97 -50.76 26.66
CA LEU A 375 5.41 -51.46 27.88
C LEU A 375 4.26 -52.23 28.55
N ALA A 376 3.02 -51.75 28.48
CA ALA A 376 1.85 -52.46 29.03
C ALA A 376 1.46 -53.70 28.20
N VAL A 377 1.61 -53.64 26.87
CA VAL A 377 1.41 -54.81 26.00
C VAL A 377 2.55 -55.82 26.17
N LEU A 378 3.79 -55.36 26.37
CA LEU A 378 4.94 -56.20 26.71
C LEU A 378 4.78 -56.90 28.07
N VAL A 379 4.27 -56.22 29.11
CA VAL A 379 3.99 -56.86 30.41
C VAL A 379 2.85 -57.88 30.31
N LEU A 380 1.86 -57.67 29.42
CA LEU A 380 0.79 -58.64 29.19
C LEU A 380 1.23 -59.85 28.35
N ALA A 381 2.15 -59.68 27.40
CA ALA A 381 2.73 -60.78 26.61
C ALA A 381 3.80 -61.59 27.39
N PHE A 382 4.51 -60.98 28.34
CA PHE A 382 5.52 -61.63 29.17
C PHE A 382 4.99 -62.10 30.55
N GLY A 383 3.89 -61.54 31.05
CA GLY A 383 3.36 -61.81 32.40
C GLY A 383 2.47 -63.04 32.53
N ALA A 384 1.97 -63.61 31.44
CA ALA A 384 1.02 -64.73 31.52
C ALA A 384 1.65 -66.08 31.87
N VAL A 385 2.98 -66.24 31.75
CA VAL A 385 3.67 -67.50 32.12
C VAL A 385 4.30 -67.43 33.52
N SER A 386 4.74 -66.26 33.98
CA SER A 386 5.36 -66.10 35.31
C SER A 386 4.34 -66.13 36.46
N ALA A 387 3.09 -65.69 36.24
CA ALA A 387 2.06 -65.71 37.28
C ALA A 387 1.61 -67.14 37.68
N SER A 388 1.70 -68.11 36.77
CA SER A 388 1.41 -69.53 37.09
C SER A 388 2.47 -70.18 37.98
N PHE A 389 3.66 -69.61 38.05
CA PHE A 389 4.77 -70.13 38.87
C PHE A 389 4.71 -69.59 40.31
N TRP A 390 4.23 -68.36 40.52
CA TRP A 390 4.29 -67.72 41.84
C TRP A 390 3.13 -68.08 42.80
N ILE A 391 2.01 -68.59 42.28
CA ILE A 391 0.84 -68.94 43.12
C ILE A 391 0.90 -70.40 43.64
N LYS A 392 1.82 -71.24 43.15
CA LYS A 392 1.81 -72.69 43.47
C LYS A 392 2.84 -73.15 44.52
N ASN A 393 3.52 -72.25 45.23
CA ASN A 393 4.62 -72.62 46.13
C ASN A 393 4.47 -72.11 47.58
N GLN A 394 3.25 -72.13 48.11
CA GLN A 394 3.02 -71.97 49.55
C GLN A 394 1.81 -72.79 50.04
N SER A 395 1.89 -74.12 50.00
CA SER A 395 1.18 -75.02 50.93
C SER A 395 1.59 -76.47 50.65
N GLY A 396 2.02 -77.20 51.68
CA GLY A 396 2.73 -78.48 51.53
C GLY A 396 1.87 -79.69 51.16
N ASN A 397 2.49 -80.69 50.54
CA ASN A 397 2.59 -82.05 51.09
C ASN A 397 3.48 -82.95 50.20
N LEU A 398 4.20 -83.86 50.84
CA LEU A 398 5.11 -84.83 50.22
C LEU A 398 4.38 -85.80 49.26
N LYS A 399 4.95 -85.99 48.06
CA LYS A 399 5.03 -87.29 47.35
C LYS A 399 6.08 -87.20 46.24
N THR A 400 7.03 -88.13 46.31
CA THR A 400 8.11 -88.47 45.38
C THR A 400 7.79 -88.24 43.89
N LYS A 401 8.60 -87.41 43.21
CA LYS A 401 8.80 -87.42 41.76
C LYS A 401 10.26 -87.04 41.45
N ALA A 402 10.81 -87.67 40.43
CA ALA A 402 12.19 -87.60 39.99
C ALA A 402 12.76 -86.16 39.97
N SER A 403 14.02 -86.03 40.36
CA SER A 403 14.81 -84.81 40.14
C SER A 403 14.89 -84.55 38.63
N GLU A 404 13.99 -83.70 38.12
CA GLU A 404 14.12 -83.14 36.77
C GLU A 404 15.38 -82.26 36.77
N GLU A 405 16.44 -82.67 36.06
CA GLU A 405 17.65 -81.87 35.89
C GLU A 405 17.28 -80.54 35.22
N LEU A 406 17.48 -79.44 35.95
CA LEU A 406 17.20 -78.09 35.46
C LEU A 406 18.38 -77.58 34.63
N ILE A 407 18.08 -77.13 33.41
CA ILE A 407 19.03 -76.54 32.47
C ILE A 407 19.29 -75.08 32.86
N THR A 408 20.55 -74.64 32.82
CA THR A 408 20.89 -73.22 32.97
C THR A 408 20.65 -72.50 31.65
N ILE A 409 19.90 -71.40 31.67
CA ILE A 409 19.60 -70.60 30.48
C ILE A 409 20.86 -69.85 30.03
N PRO A 410 21.34 -70.07 28.79
CA PRO A 410 22.53 -69.40 28.29
C PRO A 410 22.27 -67.92 27.96
N ASN A 411 23.28 -67.06 28.15
CA ASN A 411 23.21 -65.66 27.74
C ASN A 411 23.40 -65.52 26.21
N VAL A 412 22.36 -65.06 25.53
CA VAL A 412 22.39 -64.80 24.08
C VAL A 412 22.20 -63.32 23.72
N VAL A 413 22.11 -62.42 24.71
CA VAL A 413 21.99 -60.98 24.46
C VAL A 413 23.27 -60.48 23.80
N GLY A 414 23.13 -59.70 22.72
CA GLY A 414 24.24 -59.19 21.93
C GLY A 414 24.79 -60.15 20.86
N LYS A 415 24.28 -61.39 20.78
CA LYS A 415 24.62 -62.35 19.70
C LYS A 415 23.71 -62.17 18.49
N SER A 416 24.11 -62.72 17.35
CA SER A 416 23.23 -62.79 16.17
C SER A 416 22.08 -63.77 16.41
N LYS A 417 20.96 -63.58 15.70
CA LYS A 417 19.80 -64.47 15.71
C LYS A 417 20.16 -65.94 15.51
N ASP A 418 21.04 -66.24 14.55
CA ASP A 418 21.42 -67.61 14.22
C ASP A 418 22.31 -68.24 15.30
N GLU A 419 23.24 -67.46 15.85
CA GLU A 419 24.10 -67.90 16.95
C GLU A 419 23.28 -68.13 18.23
N ALA A 420 22.39 -67.20 18.55
CA ALA A 420 21.48 -67.28 19.69
C ALA A 420 20.57 -68.51 19.61
N LYS A 421 19.99 -68.77 18.44
CA LYS A 421 19.16 -69.96 18.19
C LYS A 421 19.95 -71.24 18.44
N THR A 422 21.15 -71.33 17.86
CA THR A 422 22.03 -72.50 18.02
C THR A 422 22.37 -72.75 19.49
N ILE A 423 22.72 -71.70 20.24
CA ILE A 423 23.07 -71.80 21.66
C ILE A 423 21.87 -72.26 22.52
N ILE A 424 20.68 -71.72 22.26
CA ILE A 424 19.46 -72.07 23.00
C ILE A 424 19.02 -73.51 22.70
N GLU A 425 19.03 -73.92 21.43
CA GLU A 425 18.62 -75.26 21.01
C GLU A 425 19.62 -76.33 21.49
N ASN A 426 20.94 -76.05 21.44
CA ASN A 426 21.96 -76.95 21.98
C ASN A 426 21.88 -77.13 23.51
N ALA A 427 21.33 -76.15 24.23
CA ALA A 427 21.05 -76.27 25.65
C ALA A 427 19.81 -77.12 25.95
N GLY A 428 19.05 -77.58 24.95
CA GLY A 428 17.82 -78.35 25.13
C GLY A 428 16.57 -77.50 25.39
N LEU A 429 16.62 -76.21 25.03
CA LEU A 429 15.53 -75.22 25.16
C LEU A 429 14.97 -74.84 23.77
N ILE A 430 13.80 -74.21 23.73
CA ILE A 430 13.15 -73.81 22.47
C ILE A 430 13.38 -72.32 22.22
N TYR A 431 14.01 -71.97 21.11
CA TYR A 431 14.13 -70.58 20.65
C TYR A 431 12.79 -70.07 20.11
N VAL A 432 12.34 -68.92 20.59
CA VAL A 432 11.15 -68.23 20.09
C VAL A 432 11.48 -66.75 19.85
N GLU A 433 11.36 -66.31 18.60
CA GLU A 433 11.39 -64.88 18.29
C GLU A 433 10.05 -64.25 18.67
N ALA A 434 10.04 -63.46 19.74
CA ALA A 434 8.80 -62.92 20.30
C ALA A 434 8.38 -61.62 19.63
N SER A 435 9.35 -60.75 19.30
CA SER A 435 9.11 -59.51 18.57
C SER A 435 10.42 -58.96 17.99
N THR A 436 10.30 -57.96 17.13
CA THR A 436 11.42 -57.18 16.62
C THR A 436 11.26 -55.71 17.04
N GLU A 437 12.37 -54.97 17.15
CA GLU A 437 12.37 -53.55 17.57
C GLU A 437 13.54 -52.79 16.91
N ASN A 438 13.30 -51.51 16.54
CA ASN A 438 14.35 -50.62 16.05
C ASN A 438 15.34 -50.27 17.17
N SER A 439 16.64 -50.33 16.90
CA SER A 439 17.67 -49.99 17.89
C SER A 439 18.95 -49.49 17.24
N ASN A 440 19.90 -49.02 18.05
CA ASN A 440 21.25 -48.68 17.58
C ASN A 440 22.15 -49.91 17.34
N GLN A 441 21.68 -51.13 17.64
CA GLN A 441 22.39 -52.36 17.33
C GLN A 441 22.14 -52.77 15.87
N PRO A 442 23.11 -53.41 15.19
CA PRO A 442 22.89 -53.97 13.86
C PRO A 442 21.64 -54.84 13.77
N GLU A 443 21.04 -54.88 12.58
CA GLU A 443 19.90 -55.76 12.30
C GLU A 443 20.27 -57.23 12.60
N GLY A 444 19.37 -57.95 13.26
CA GLY A 444 19.56 -59.36 13.59
C GLY A 444 20.25 -59.66 14.94
N ILE A 445 20.60 -58.63 15.72
CA ILE A 445 21.19 -58.79 17.07
C ILE A 445 20.10 -58.95 18.14
N ILE A 446 20.30 -59.87 19.09
CA ILE A 446 19.38 -60.05 20.23
C ILE A 446 19.51 -58.88 21.23
N LEU A 447 18.42 -58.14 21.43
CA LEU A 447 18.33 -57.00 22.34
C LEU A 447 18.03 -57.41 23.78
N ARG A 448 17.13 -58.39 23.95
CA ARG A 448 16.70 -58.90 25.24
C ARG A 448 16.14 -60.31 25.11
N MET A 449 16.15 -61.04 26.21
CA MET A 449 15.61 -62.38 26.31
C MET A 449 14.82 -62.59 27.60
N SER A 450 13.84 -63.50 27.56
CA SER A 450 13.10 -63.98 28.72
C SER A 450 12.91 -65.49 28.65
N PRO A 451 13.13 -66.23 29.76
CA PRO A 451 13.62 -65.74 31.05
C PRO A 451 15.06 -65.20 30.99
N SER A 452 15.52 -64.52 32.06
CA SER A 452 16.85 -63.89 32.09
C SER A 452 17.98 -64.94 32.05
N PRO A 453 19.18 -64.58 31.57
CA PRO A 453 20.34 -65.48 31.60
C PRO A 453 20.61 -66.06 33.00
N ASP A 454 21.25 -67.23 33.04
CA ASP A 454 21.67 -67.97 34.24
C ASP A 454 20.55 -68.51 35.13
N GLN A 455 19.28 -68.25 34.79
CA GLN A 455 18.14 -68.87 35.45
C GLN A 455 18.01 -70.36 35.09
N LYS A 456 17.23 -71.09 35.88
CA LYS A 456 16.97 -72.51 35.71
C LYS A 456 15.65 -72.73 34.97
N ALA A 457 15.69 -73.51 33.89
CA ALA A 457 14.55 -73.86 33.07
C ALA A 457 14.42 -75.39 32.90
N LYS A 458 13.21 -75.86 32.63
CA LYS A 458 12.97 -77.26 32.29
C LYS A 458 13.37 -77.53 30.85
N PRO A 459 13.75 -78.78 30.51
CA PRO A 459 13.91 -79.18 29.12
C PRO A 459 12.68 -78.82 28.28
N LYS A 460 12.93 -78.26 27.09
CA LYS A 460 11.91 -77.77 26.14
C LYS A 460 11.15 -76.50 26.57
N ASP A 461 11.57 -75.79 27.62
CA ASP A 461 11.02 -74.47 27.91
C ASP A 461 11.39 -73.46 26.81
N GLN A 462 10.49 -72.50 26.58
CA GLN A 462 10.64 -71.48 25.54
C GLN A 462 11.46 -70.28 26.04
N ILE A 463 12.51 -69.94 25.29
CA ILE A 463 13.27 -68.70 25.45
C ILE A 463 12.80 -67.71 24.39
N ARG A 464 12.13 -66.66 24.85
CA ARG A 464 11.60 -65.59 24.01
C ARG A 464 12.63 -64.49 23.87
N VAL A 465 13.00 -64.16 22.64
CA VAL A 465 13.97 -63.10 22.35
C VAL A 465 13.34 -61.95 21.58
N VAL A 466 13.90 -60.76 21.75
CA VAL A 466 13.60 -59.59 20.91
C VAL A 466 14.81 -59.25 20.07
N VAL A 467 14.60 -59.11 18.76
CA VAL A 467 15.66 -58.92 17.76
C VAL A 467 15.68 -57.48 17.25
N SER A 468 16.86 -56.91 17.05
CA SER A 468 17.04 -55.59 16.46
C SER A 468 16.66 -55.57 14.97
N LEU A 469 15.91 -54.56 14.54
CA LEU A 469 15.67 -54.22 13.14
C LEU A 469 16.73 -53.25 12.57
N GLY A 470 17.72 -52.86 13.38
CA GLY A 470 18.65 -51.77 13.02
C GLY A 470 18.07 -50.39 13.34
N GLU A 471 18.78 -49.36 12.89
CA GLU A 471 18.38 -47.96 13.14
C GLU A 471 17.10 -47.62 12.37
N GLU A 472 16.20 -46.86 13.01
CA GLU A 472 14.97 -46.36 12.38
C GLU A 472 15.31 -45.48 11.18
N LYS A 473 14.84 -45.89 10.00
CA LYS A 473 14.95 -45.14 8.76
C LYS A 473 13.66 -44.36 8.48
N ILE A 474 13.82 -43.14 7.99
CA ILE A 474 12.75 -42.21 7.63
C ILE A 474 12.92 -41.85 6.16
N GLU A 475 11.85 -41.88 5.39
CA GLU A 475 11.88 -41.38 4.01
C GLU A 475 11.91 -39.85 3.98
N THR A 476 12.78 -39.30 3.14
CA THR A 476 12.87 -37.85 2.93
C THR A 476 11.61 -37.33 2.22
N PRO A 477 10.89 -36.35 2.78
CA PRO A 477 9.73 -35.78 2.12
C PRO A 477 10.15 -34.93 0.92
N SER A 478 9.25 -34.78 -0.06
CA SER A 478 9.42 -33.80 -1.13
C SER A 478 9.14 -32.40 -0.60
N ILE A 479 10.16 -31.55 -0.58
CA ILE A 479 10.09 -30.14 -0.18
C ILE A 479 10.40 -29.17 -1.32
N ARG A 480 10.58 -29.69 -2.54
CA ARG A 480 10.75 -28.88 -3.76
C ARG A 480 9.50 -28.05 -4.03
N GLY A 481 9.69 -26.79 -4.42
CA GLY A 481 8.61 -25.84 -4.65
C GLY A 481 7.97 -25.28 -3.38
N MET A 482 8.35 -25.76 -2.19
CA MET A 482 7.89 -25.18 -0.93
C MET A 482 8.72 -23.96 -0.56
N GLY A 483 8.12 -23.03 0.20
CA GLY A 483 8.87 -21.99 0.90
C GLY A 483 9.67 -22.56 2.07
N LEU A 484 10.79 -21.92 2.44
CA LEU A 484 11.70 -22.39 3.51
C LEU A 484 11.00 -22.69 4.84
N LYS A 485 10.01 -21.89 5.23
CA LYS A 485 9.25 -22.10 6.49
C LYS A 485 8.43 -23.39 6.43
N ALA A 486 7.70 -23.61 5.34
CA ALA A 486 6.91 -24.81 5.13
C ALA A 486 7.80 -26.05 5.07
N ALA A 487 8.91 -25.99 4.32
CA ALA A 487 9.87 -27.07 4.21
C ALA A 487 10.46 -27.46 5.57
N ARG A 488 10.85 -26.47 6.40
CA ARG A 488 11.33 -26.73 7.76
C ARG A 488 10.30 -27.48 8.59
N ASN A 489 9.04 -27.03 8.57
CA ASN A 489 7.97 -27.68 9.33
C ASN A 489 7.74 -29.13 8.84
N THR A 490 7.74 -29.34 7.53
CA THR A 490 7.62 -30.67 6.92
C THR A 490 8.74 -31.60 7.39
N LEU A 491 9.99 -31.14 7.34
CA LEU A 491 11.15 -31.92 7.79
C LEU A 491 11.07 -32.25 9.29
N THR A 492 10.78 -31.27 10.13
CA THR A 492 10.67 -31.49 11.59
C THR A 492 9.54 -32.46 11.93
N SER A 493 8.42 -32.46 11.19
CA SER A 493 7.29 -33.36 11.44
C SER A 493 7.63 -34.84 11.26
N VAL A 494 8.60 -35.15 10.39
CA VAL A 494 9.09 -36.51 10.14
C VAL A 494 10.38 -36.83 10.91
N GLY A 495 10.87 -35.91 11.75
CA GLY A 495 12.09 -36.11 12.53
C GLY A 495 13.39 -35.91 11.74
N LEU A 496 13.37 -35.05 10.71
CA LEU A 496 14.53 -34.58 9.95
C LEU A 496 14.78 -33.10 10.22
N ASP A 497 16.02 -32.66 9.98
CA ASP A 497 16.45 -31.28 10.23
C ASP A 497 16.73 -30.53 8.93
N LEU A 498 16.53 -29.21 8.92
CA LEU A 498 16.98 -28.37 7.81
C LEU A 498 18.50 -28.17 7.92
N GLY A 499 19.21 -28.46 6.83
CA GLY A 499 20.66 -28.30 6.69
C GLY A 499 21.07 -26.94 6.15
N ASN A 500 22.05 -26.93 5.25
CA ASN A 500 22.55 -25.73 4.59
C ASN A 500 21.52 -25.19 3.59
N VAL A 501 21.38 -23.87 3.55
CA VAL A 501 20.51 -23.16 2.61
C VAL A 501 21.38 -22.35 1.65
N ASN A 502 21.39 -22.75 0.39
CA ASN A 502 22.06 -22.03 -0.69
C ASN A 502 21.04 -21.30 -1.56
N TYR A 503 21.50 -20.33 -2.35
CA TYR A 503 20.63 -19.48 -3.15
C TYR A 503 21.13 -19.31 -4.58
N GLU A 504 20.31 -19.67 -5.56
CA GLU A 504 20.60 -19.62 -6.99
C GLU A 504 19.52 -18.87 -7.76
N TYR A 505 19.88 -18.25 -8.89
CA TYR A 505 18.88 -17.64 -9.77
C TYR A 505 18.15 -18.71 -10.57
N SER A 506 16.85 -18.56 -10.73
CA SER A 506 16.01 -19.44 -11.54
C SER A 506 14.90 -18.65 -12.22
N SER A 507 14.77 -18.79 -13.54
CA SER A 507 13.68 -18.21 -14.31
C SER A 507 12.40 -19.03 -14.29
N THR A 508 12.45 -20.28 -13.80
CA THR A 508 11.33 -21.23 -13.81
C THR A 508 10.77 -21.50 -12.42
N VAL A 509 11.53 -21.21 -11.38
CA VAL A 509 11.13 -21.43 -9.98
C VAL A 509 10.90 -20.08 -9.32
N GLU A 510 9.72 -19.91 -8.73
CA GLU A 510 9.32 -18.68 -8.05
C GLU A 510 10.33 -18.28 -6.97
N LYS A 511 10.55 -16.97 -6.81
CA LYS A 511 11.45 -16.44 -5.79
C LYS A 511 11.04 -16.94 -4.39
N ASP A 512 12.04 -17.24 -3.56
CA ASP A 512 11.90 -17.69 -2.18
C ASP A 512 11.30 -19.11 -2.02
N THR A 513 11.24 -19.88 -3.12
CA THR A 513 10.86 -21.31 -3.12
C THR A 513 12.05 -22.22 -3.38
N ILE A 514 11.99 -23.46 -2.89
CA ILE A 514 13.08 -24.44 -2.99
C ILE A 514 13.18 -25.00 -4.42
N ILE A 515 14.35 -24.81 -5.04
CA ILE A 515 14.73 -25.36 -6.35
C ILE A 515 15.02 -26.86 -6.23
N SER A 516 15.85 -27.24 -5.26
CA SER A 516 16.32 -28.61 -5.04
C SER A 516 16.59 -28.87 -3.57
N GLN A 517 16.58 -30.15 -3.21
CA GLN A 517 16.91 -30.65 -1.89
C GLN A 517 17.99 -31.72 -2.01
N ASP A 518 18.76 -31.94 -0.95
CA ASP A 518 19.73 -33.02 -0.83
C ASP A 518 19.75 -33.54 0.62
N PRO A 519 19.48 -34.83 0.86
CA PRO A 519 19.09 -35.87 -0.10
C PRO A 519 17.74 -35.64 -0.83
N ASP A 520 17.61 -36.25 -2.01
CA ASP A 520 16.39 -36.23 -2.83
C ASP A 520 15.18 -36.81 -2.11
N ALA A 521 13.97 -36.55 -2.61
CA ALA A 521 12.73 -37.08 -2.03
C ALA A 521 12.61 -38.61 -2.13
N ASN A 522 11.94 -39.21 -1.15
CA ASN A 522 11.72 -40.66 -0.97
C ASN A 522 13.01 -41.48 -0.78
N VAL A 523 14.09 -40.85 -0.32
CA VAL A 523 15.34 -41.51 0.08
C VAL A 523 15.26 -41.88 1.56
N GLU A 524 15.56 -43.13 1.91
CA GLU A 524 15.64 -43.54 3.31
C GLU A 524 16.88 -42.96 3.99
N VAL A 525 16.67 -42.17 5.04
CA VAL A 525 17.73 -41.55 5.85
C VAL A 525 17.53 -41.82 7.33
N LYS A 526 18.57 -41.60 8.13
CA LYS A 526 18.48 -41.73 9.59
C LYS A 526 17.70 -40.57 10.20
N LYS A 527 17.13 -40.78 11.37
CA LYS A 527 16.54 -39.69 12.17
C LYS A 527 17.55 -38.58 12.46
N ASN A 528 17.08 -37.33 12.43
CA ASN A 528 17.87 -36.11 12.54
C ASN A 528 18.90 -35.91 11.41
N THR A 529 18.74 -36.58 10.27
CA THR A 529 19.53 -36.25 9.07
C THR A 529 19.18 -34.83 8.61
N LYS A 530 20.21 -34.06 8.24
CA LYS A 530 20.06 -32.69 7.73
C LYS A 530 19.82 -32.70 6.23
N ILE A 531 18.75 -32.04 5.79
CA ILE A 531 18.41 -31.87 4.38
C ILE A 531 18.86 -30.48 3.92
N ASN A 532 19.86 -30.43 3.05
CA ASN A 532 20.33 -29.20 2.41
C ASN A 532 19.34 -28.78 1.33
N VAL A 533 19.22 -27.49 1.07
CA VAL A 533 18.29 -26.95 0.07
C VAL A 533 18.93 -25.82 -0.73
N VAL A 534 18.52 -25.70 -1.99
CA VAL A 534 18.80 -24.54 -2.84
C VAL A 534 17.52 -23.77 -3.05
N VAL A 535 17.53 -22.46 -2.81
CA VAL A 535 16.36 -21.57 -2.88
C VAL A 535 16.49 -20.60 -4.04
N SER A 536 15.39 -20.36 -4.75
CA SER A 536 15.36 -19.46 -5.89
C SER A 536 15.46 -17.99 -5.46
N LYS A 537 16.41 -17.27 -6.06
CA LYS A 537 16.50 -15.80 -6.04
C LYS A 537 15.55 -15.15 -7.06
N GLY A 538 14.77 -15.94 -7.80
CA GLY A 538 14.05 -15.50 -8.99
C GLY A 538 14.95 -15.42 -10.23
N PRO A 539 14.45 -14.92 -11.36
CA PRO A 539 15.23 -14.80 -12.59
C PRO A 539 16.43 -13.87 -12.38
N GLU A 540 17.57 -14.22 -12.98
CA GLU A 540 18.74 -13.35 -12.99
C GLU A 540 18.42 -12.09 -13.80
N ILE A 541 18.56 -10.93 -13.16
CA ILE A 541 18.32 -9.65 -13.80
C ILE A 541 19.66 -9.14 -14.34
N VAL A 542 19.89 -9.32 -15.64
CA VAL A 542 21.06 -8.77 -16.33
C VAL A 542 20.78 -7.32 -16.70
N THR A 543 21.64 -6.40 -16.27
CA THR A 543 21.57 -4.98 -16.62
C THR A 543 22.60 -4.62 -17.69
N ALA A 544 22.29 -3.60 -18.47
CA ALA A 544 23.18 -2.97 -19.45
C ALA A 544 23.16 -1.46 -19.24
N LYS A 545 24.30 -0.80 -19.47
CA LYS A 545 24.39 0.66 -19.45
C LYS A 545 23.94 1.23 -20.78
N ILE A 546 23.05 2.21 -20.75
CA ILE A 546 22.58 2.87 -21.95
C ILE A 546 23.73 3.68 -22.57
N PRO A 547 24.04 3.47 -23.86
CA PRO A 547 25.06 4.24 -24.56
C PRO A 547 24.58 5.66 -24.86
N ASP A 548 25.51 6.57 -25.14
CA ASP A 548 25.17 7.88 -25.68
C ASP A 548 24.85 7.77 -27.18
N LEU A 549 23.59 8.03 -27.51
CA LEU A 549 23.03 7.97 -28.86
C LEU A 549 22.91 9.35 -29.49
N ALA A 550 23.22 10.44 -28.78
CA ALA A 550 23.12 11.79 -29.30
C ALA A 550 24.05 11.97 -30.52
N GLY A 551 23.50 12.54 -31.60
CA GLY A 551 24.20 12.81 -32.86
C GLY A 551 24.41 11.61 -33.77
N LYS A 552 24.08 10.38 -33.33
CA LYS A 552 24.18 9.16 -34.13
C LYS A 552 23.01 9.00 -35.10
N SER A 553 23.20 8.18 -36.13
CA SER A 553 22.11 7.75 -37.01
C SER A 553 21.24 6.69 -36.34
N LEU A 554 20.04 6.46 -36.88
CA LEU A 554 19.13 5.41 -36.38
C LEU A 554 19.72 4.00 -36.51
N ASP A 555 20.49 3.74 -37.58
CA ASP A 555 21.12 2.43 -37.80
C ASP A 555 22.28 2.18 -36.83
N GLU A 556 23.09 3.22 -36.56
CA GLU A 556 24.16 3.16 -35.57
C GLU A 556 23.60 2.95 -34.15
N ALA A 557 22.54 3.68 -33.81
CA ALA A 557 21.87 3.55 -32.52
C ALA A 557 21.23 2.17 -32.34
N LYS A 558 20.59 1.65 -33.38
CA LYS A 558 20.01 0.30 -33.37
C LYS A 558 21.09 -0.75 -33.11
N THR A 559 22.22 -0.67 -33.81
CA THR A 559 23.33 -1.61 -33.64
C THR A 559 23.86 -1.60 -32.20
N LEU A 560 24.06 -0.41 -31.62
CA LEU A 560 24.53 -0.25 -30.23
C LEU A 560 23.54 -0.79 -29.20
N LEU A 561 22.24 -0.63 -29.44
CA LEU A 561 21.20 -1.14 -28.55
C LEU A 561 21.04 -2.66 -28.69
N ASP A 562 21.11 -3.20 -29.91
CA ASP A 562 21.04 -4.65 -30.18
C ASP A 562 22.22 -5.41 -29.53
N GLU A 563 23.45 -4.85 -29.58
CA GLU A 563 24.62 -5.41 -28.87
C GLU A 563 24.40 -5.54 -27.36
N LEU A 564 23.62 -4.62 -26.78
CA LEU A 564 23.27 -4.58 -25.37
C LEU A 564 21.95 -5.32 -25.06
N LYS A 565 21.34 -5.95 -26.06
CA LYS A 565 20.00 -6.57 -26.00
C LYS A 565 18.93 -5.60 -25.49
N LEU A 566 18.96 -4.35 -25.93
CA LEU A 566 17.98 -3.32 -25.60
C LEU A 566 17.08 -3.07 -26.82
N ASP A 567 15.80 -2.85 -26.59
CA ASP A 567 14.85 -2.60 -27.68
C ASP A 567 14.92 -1.12 -28.09
N MET A 568 14.80 -0.81 -29.37
CA MET A 568 14.75 0.57 -29.84
C MET A 568 13.32 0.99 -30.23
N LYS A 569 12.83 2.09 -29.65
CA LYS A 569 11.63 2.80 -30.11
C LYS A 569 12.03 4.11 -30.77
N GLN A 570 11.36 4.48 -31.84
CA GLN A 570 11.69 5.67 -32.62
C GLN A 570 10.53 6.67 -32.58
N VAL A 571 10.85 7.95 -32.38
CA VAL A 571 9.89 9.05 -32.46
C VAL A 571 10.43 10.09 -33.43
N GLU A 572 9.72 10.28 -34.53
CA GLU A 572 10.07 11.25 -35.56
C GLU A 572 9.56 12.65 -35.18
N THR A 573 10.40 13.66 -35.37
CA THR A 573 10.02 15.08 -35.27
C THR A 573 10.18 15.75 -36.62
N VAL A 574 9.08 15.96 -37.34
CA VAL A 574 9.10 16.65 -38.63
C VAL A 574 9.25 18.16 -38.42
N THR A 575 10.18 18.78 -39.15
CA THR A 575 10.43 20.23 -39.07
C THR A 575 10.77 20.81 -40.44
N SER A 576 10.42 22.08 -40.65
CA SER A 576 10.82 22.88 -41.83
C SER A 576 11.82 23.97 -41.47
N ASP A 577 12.44 23.89 -40.29
CA ASP A 577 13.53 24.77 -39.87
C ASP A 577 14.82 24.40 -40.63
N ASP A 578 15.28 25.30 -41.50
CA ASP A 578 16.51 25.16 -42.28
C ASP A 578 17.76 24.90 -41.42
N SER A 579 17.78 25.39 -40.16
CA SER A 579 18.89 25.11 -39.24
C SER A 579 18.98 23.63 -38.85
N LYS A 580 17.90 22.88 -39.01
CA LYS A 580 17.80 21.44 -38.70
C LYS A 580 18.06 20.56 -39.91
N LYS A 581 18.24 21.13 -41.11
CA LYS A 581 18.51 20.39 -42.35
C LYS A 581 19.74 19.48 -42.25
N ASN A 582 20.81 19.97 -41.60
CA ASN A 582 22.08 19.23 -41.43
C ASN A 582 22.05 18.16 -40.32
N VAL A 583 21.00 18.14 -39.50
CA VAL A 583 20.81 17.16 -38.41
C VAL A 583 19.59 16.25 -38.65
N SER A 584 18.99 16.32 -39.84
CA SER A 584 17.93 15.40 -40.27
C SER A 584 18.45 13.96 -40.24
N GLY A 585 17.66 13.05 -39.69
CA GLY A 585 18.01 11.64 -39.49
C GLY A 585 18.95 11.35 -38.31
N LYS A 586 19.39 12.39 -37.56
CA LYS A 586 20.23 12.22 -36.37
C LYS A 586 19.41 12.33 -35.09
N ILE A 587 19.79 11.49 -34.12
CA ILE A 587 19.16 11.47 -32.81
C ILE A 587 19.60 12.71 -32.04
N TYR A 588 18.64 13.49 -31.54
CA TYR A 588 18.92 14.67 -30.71
C TYR A 588 18.56 14.46 -29.24
N LYS A 589 17.80 13.42 -28.94
CA LYS A 589 17.37 13.06 -27.58
C LYS A 589 17.12 11.56 -27.51
N GLN A 590 17.40 10.98 -26.34
CA GLN A 590 17.05 9.60 -26.01
C GLN A 590 16.31 9.56 -24.68
N ASN A 591 15.64 8.45 -24.39
CA ASN A 591 15.06 8.15 -23.09
C ASN A 591 15.05 6.62 -22.90
N PRO A 592 15.64 6.06 -21.84
CA PRO A 592 16.38 6.75 -20.77
C PRO A 592 17.72 7.35 -21.22
N ASP A 593 18.25 8.29 -20.44
CA ASP A 593 19.49 9.02 -20.76
C ASP A 593 20.72 8.11 -20.78
N SER A 594 21.80 8.59 -21.39
CA SER A 594 23.06 7.85 -21.45
C SER A 594 23.65 7.63 -20.05
N GLY A 595 24.30 6.47 -19.85
CA GLY A 595 24.91 6.08 -18.58
C GLY A 595 23.96 5.43 -17.57
N PHE A 596 22.64 5.43 -17.81
CA PHE A 596 21.68 4.71 -16.97
C PHE A 596 21.84 3.19 -17.08
N GLU A 597 21.69 2.46 -15.98
CA GLU A 597 21.61 1.00 -16.00
C GLU A 597 20.16 0.55 -16.13
N VAL A 598 19.86 -0.22 -17.17
CA VAL A 598 18.54 -0.77 -17.44
C VAL A 598 18.61 -2.27 -17.65
N LYS A 599 17.49 -2.96 -17.46
CA LYS A 599 17.42 -4.41 -17.72
C LYS A 599 17.56 -4.67 -19.22
N GLN A 600 18.22 -5.75 -19.60
CA GLN A 600 18.14 -6.23 -20.98
C GLN A 600 16.66 -6.42 -21.39
N GLY A 601 16.31 -6.06 -22.63
CA GLY A 601 14.95 -5.98 -23.16
C GLY A 601 14.20 -4.69 -22.83
N THR A 602 14.84 -3.72 -22.15
CA THR A 602 14.22 -2.40 -21.93
C THR A 602 14.21 -1.61 -23.23
N ALA A 603 13.08 -0.98 -23.53
CA ALA A 603 12.95 -0.10 -24.68
C ALA A 603 13.61 1.27 -24.43
N VAL A 604 14.56 1.64 -25.30
CA VAL A 604 15.16 2.97 -25.40
C VAL A 604 14.47 3.73 -26.52
N THR A 605 13.79 4.81 -26.17
CA THR A 605 13.15 5.72 -27.13
C THR A 605 14.14 6.74 -27.64
N VAL A 606 14.36 6.78 -28.95
CA VAL A 606 15.20 7.77 -29.62
C VAL A 606 14.34 8.78 -30.39
N TYR A 607 14.69 10.06 -30.28
CA TYR A 607 14.02 11.15 -30.96
C TYR A 607 14.96 11.73 -32.02
N TYR A 608 14.49 11.83 -33.26
CA TYR A 608 15.26 12.34 -34.39
C TYR A 608 14.45 13.35 -35.20
N TYR A 609 15.14 14.26 -35.89
CA TYR A 609 14.49 15.22 -36.78
C TYR A 609 14.35 14.64 -38.19
N THR A 610 13.24 14.92 -38.85
CA THR A 610 13.11 14.79 -40.31
C THR A 610 12.82 16.16 -40.89
N TYR A 611 13.73 16.66 -41.73
CA TYR A 611 13.50 17.91 -42.45
C TYR A 611 12.55 17.67 -43.62
N LYS A 612 11.42 18.38 -43.64
CA LYS A 612 10.55 18.47 -44.82
C LYS A 612 10.72 19.86 -45.41
N GLU A 613 11.21 19.90 -46.66
CA GLU A 613 11.27 21.13 -47.42
C GLU A 613 9.85 21.72 -47.48
N PRO A 614 9.65 23.00 -47.10
CA PRO A 614 8.34 23.62 -47.19
C PRO A 614 7.86 23.51 -48.63
N GLU A 615 6.66 22.96 -48.82
CA GLU A 615 6.05 22.86 -50.14
C GLU A 615 6.02 24.27 -50.74
N LYS A 616 6.74 24.45 -51.86
CA LYS A 616 6.59 25.66 -52.66
C LYS A 616 5.16 25.65 -53.14
N GLU A 617 4.35 26.58 -52.63
CA GLU A 617 3.03 26.85 -53.18
C GLU A 617 3.18 27.00 -54.70
N PRO A 618 2.27 26.42 -55.51
CA PRO A 618 2.30 26.63 -56.94
C PRO A 618 2.33 28.12 -57.22
N GLU A 619 3.27 28.56 -58.06
CA GLU A 619 3.35 29.96 -58.52
C GLU A 619 1.97 30.37 -59.01
N LYS A 620 1.28 31.16 -58.18
CA LYS A 620 0.08 31.86 -58.58
C LYS A 620 0.53 32.94 -59.58
N GLU A 621 -0.13 32.96 -60.73
CA GLU A 621 -0.20 34.16 -61.58
C GLU A 621 -0.49 35.38 -60.70
N PRO A 622 0.04 36.58 -61.03
CA PRO A 622 0.19 37.67 -60.08
C PRO A 622 -1.15 38.21 -59.58
N GLU A 623 -1.63 37.66 -58.46
CA GLU A 623 -2.67 38.22 -57.61
C GLU A 623 -2.06 39.36 -56.78
N LYS A 624 -2.67 40.53 -56.89
CA LYS A 624 -2.31 41.75 -56.16
C LYS A 624 -2.53 41.58 -54.64
N GLU A 625 -1.72 42.30 -53.88
CA GLU A 625 -1.68 42.46 -52.42
C GLU A 625 -3.05 42.47 -51.70
N PRO A 626 -3.10 42.08 -50.40
CA PRO A 626 -4.33 42.12 -49.62
C PRO A 626 -4.88 43.55 -49.53
N GLU A 627 -6.14 43.75 -49.94
CA GLU A 627 -6.87 45.00 -49.76
C GLU A 627 -6.91 45.36 -48.26
N LYS A 628 -6.23 46.45 -47.91
CA LYS A 628 -6.67 47.32 -46.81
C LYS A 628 -8.14 47.63 -47.06
N GLU A 629 -8.99 47.60 -46.03
CA GLU A 629 -10.31 48.24 -46.14
C GLU A 629 -10.11 49.63 -46.76
N PRO A 630 -10.90 50.01 -47.80
CA PRO A 630 -10.67 51.26 -48.47
C PRO A 630 -10.79 52.38 -47.44
N GLU A 631 -9.71 53.16 -47.28
CA GLU A 631 -9.74 54.39 -46.50
C GLU A 631 -10.90 55.24 -47.05
N LYS A 632 -11.99 55.31 -46.29
CA LYS A 632 -13.16 56.11 -46.67
C LYS A 632 -12.69 57.53 -46.92
N LYS A 633 -12.97 58.07 -48.12
CA LYS A 633 -12.56 59.43 -48.49
C LYS A 633 -13.06 60.40 -47.43
N THR A 634 -12.14 61.19 -46.86
CA THR A 634 -12.48 62.23 -45.89
C THR A 634 -12.60 63.57 -46.61
N TYR A 635 -13.70 64.26 -46.37
CA TYR A 635 -14.04 65.52 -47.01
C TYR A 635 -13.94 66.66 -46.01
N ASN A 636 -13.37 67.79 -46.43
CA ASN A 636 -13.30 68.99 -45.63
C ASN A 636 -14.67 69.66 -45.62
N THR A 637 -15.21 69.84 -44.42
CA THR A 637 -16.58 70.34 -44.21
C THR A 637 -16.64 71.86 -44.21
N GLY A 638 -15.49 72.54 -44.19
CA GLY A 638 -15.38 73.98 -44.37
C GLY A 638 -15.91 74.45 -45.74
N GLU A 639 -15.98 73.55 -46.74
CA GLU A 639 -16.63 73.81 -48.04
C GLU A 639 -18.14 74.08 -47.93
N LEU A 640 -18.78 73.70 -46.81
CA LEU A 640 -20.18 73.97 -46.56
C LEU A 640 -20.43 75.39 -46.08
N MET A 641 -19.41 76.08 -45.56
CA MET A 641 -19.56 77.43 -44.99
C MET A 641 -20.03 78.42 -46.06
N GLY A 642 -21.12 79.12 -45.77
CA GLY A 642 -21.75 80.08 -46.68
C GLY A 642 -22.66 79.46 -47.74
N LYS A 643 -22.77 78.13 -47.86
CA LYS A 643 -23.72 77.48 -48.80
C LYS A 643 -25.15 77.56 -48.30
N THR A 644 -26.12 77.59 -49.21
CA THR A 644 -27.55 77.44 -48.86
C THR A 644 -27.85 76.00 -48.43
N SER A 645 -29.03 75.77 -47.83
CA SER A 645 -29.48 74.42 -47.47
C SER A 645 -29.49 73.46 -48.67
N GLU A 646 -29.99 73.90 -49.83
CA GLU A 646 -30.03 73.10 -51.06
C GLU A 646 -28.62 72.73 -51.56
N GLU A 647 -27.70 73.70 -51.56
CA GLU A 647 -26.30 73.49 -51.95
C GLU A 647 -25.55 72.55 -50.98
N ALA A 648 -25.87 72.64 -49.68
CA ALA A 648 -25.28 71.79 -48.65
C ALA A 648 -25.77 70.33 -48.77
N VAL A 649 -27.06 70.11 -49.07
CA VAL A 649 -27.61 68.78 -49.37
C VAL A 649 -26.97 68.20 -50.64
N ALA A 650 -26.87 69.00 -51.71
CA ALA A 650 -26.26 68.56 -52.96
C ALA A 650 -24.78 68.16 -52.76
N TRP A 651 -24.03 68.95 -51.99
CA TRP A 651 -22.63 68.67 -51.66
C TRP A 651 -22.48 67.37 -50.86
N ALA A 652 -23.37 67.12 -49.89
CA ALA A 652 -23.35 65.92 -49.05
C ALA A 652 -23.76 64.66 -49.83
N ASN A 653 -24.83 64.74 -50.63
CA ASN A 653 -25.32 63.62 -51.44
C ASN A 653 -24.30 63.19 -52.50
N SER A 654 -23.62 64.14 -53.14
CA SER A 654 -22.60 63.83 -54.15
C SER A 654 -21.34 63.16 -53.57
N ARG A 655 -21.23 63.09 -52.23
CA ARG A 655 -20.09 62.55 -51.48
C ARG A 655 -20.49 61.44 -50.51
N GLY A 656 -21.73 60.96 -50.59
CA GLY A 656 -22.25 59.88 -49.74
C GLY A 656 -22.33 60.22 -48.25
N ILE A 657 -22.47 61.49 -47.88
CA ILE A 657 -22.52 61.98 -46.49
C ILE A 657 -23.97 62.34 -46.13
N LYS A 658 -24.38 62.05 -44.90
CA LYS A 658 -25.69 62.46 -44.36
C LYS A 658 -25.57 63.84 -43.68
N ILE A 659 -26.49 64.75 -43.97
CA ILE A 659 -26.53 66.09 -43.36
C ILE A 659 -27.75 66.23 -42.44
N SER A 660 -27.54 66.82 -41.27
CA SER A 660 -28.59 67.13 -40.30
C SER A 660 -28.53 68.61 -39.93
N TYR A 661 -29.69 69.23 -39.71
CA TYR A 661 -29.78 70.66 -39.44
C TYR A 661 -30.11 70.91 -37.97
N SER A 662 -29.50 71.94 -37.40
CA SER A 662 -29.82 72.46 -36.07
C SER A 662 -30.11 73.96 -36.16
N GLY A 663 -31.16 74.43 -35.48
CA GLY A 663 -31.57 75.84 -35.46
C GLY A 663 -32.97 76.08 -36.03
N GLN A 664 -33.55 77.25 -35.73
CA GLN A 664 -34.88 77.64 -36.24
C GLN A 664 -34.79 78.02 -37.72
N ASN A 665 -35.67 77.40 -38.51
CA ASN A 665 -35.83 77.61 -39.93
C ASN A 665 -36.61 78.91 -40.17
N SER A 666 -36.06 79.85 -40.92
CA SER A 666 -36.88 80.85 -41.60
C SER A 666 -36.15 81.36 -42.83
N ASP A 667 -36.59 80.83 -43.97
CA ASP A 667 -36.36 81.29 -45.34
C ASP A 667 -35.27 80.56 -46.17
N ASN A 668 -35.57 80.38 -47.46
CA ASN A 668 -34.77 79.64 -48.45
C ASN A 668 -33.42 80.32 -48.78
N SER A 669 -33.09 81.40 -48.07
CA SER A 669 -31.88 82.22 -48.19
C SER A 669 -30.85 81.96 -47.08
N ALA A 670 -31.20 81.17 -46.05
CA ALA A 670 -30.33 80.87 -44.92
C ALA A 670 -29.07 80.10 -45.34
N ARG A 671 -27.91 80.51 -44.81
CA ARG A 671 -26.60 79.95 -45.19
C ARG A 671 -25.96 79.25 -44.00
N VAL A 672 -25.19 78.20 -44.28
CA VAL A 672 -24.43 77.47 -43.26
C VAL A 672 -23.37 78.41 -42.66
N TYR A 673 -23.46 78.67 -41.36
CA TYR A 673 -22.46 79.49 -40.65
C TYR A 673 -21.67 78.69 -39.60
N LYS A 674 -22.05 77.43 -39.36
CA LYS A 674 -21.34 76.53 -38.44
C LYS A 674 -21.53 75.08 -38.86
N VAL A 675 -20.46 74.29 -38.70
CA VAL A 675 -20.43 72.83 -38.92
C VAL A 675 -19.91 72.13 -37.67
N SER A 676 -20.33 70.88 -37.43
CA SER A 676 -20.03 70.14 -36.19
C SER A 676 -18.63 69.52 -36.11
N THR A 677 -17.93 69.38 -37.23
CA THR A 677 -16.58 68.80 -37.36
C THR A 677 -15.92 69.37 -38.60
N ASP A 678 -14.58 69.44 -38.64
CA ASP A 678 -13.79 69.97 -39.77
C ASP A 678 -13.58 68.95 -40.91
N LYS A 679 -13.75 67.65 -40.62
CA LYS A 679 -13.66 66.56 -41.59
C LYS A 679 -14.73 65.51 -41.34
N VAL A 680 -15.23 64.91 -42.41
CA VAL A 680 -16.20 63.80 -42.36
C VAL A 680 -15.85 62.75 -43.41
N ALA A 681 -15.89 61.47 -43.04
CA ALA A 681 -15.68 60.37 -43.96
C ALA A 681 -16.95 60.05 -44.77
N GLU A 682 -16.79 59.50 -45.97
CA GLU A 682 -17.87 58.94 -46.79
C GLU A 682 -18.74 57.95 -45.98
N GLY A 683 -20.07 58.13 -46.01
CA GLY A 683 -21.03 57.40 -45.17
C GLY A 683 -21.24 57.98 -43.76
N GLY A 684 -20.46 58.99 -43.36
CA GLY A 684 -20.59 59.71 -42.09
C GLY A 684 -21.78 60.68 -42.06
N THR A 685 -22.06 61.22 -40.87
CA THR A 685 -23.12 62.23 -40.67
C THR A 685 -22.51 63.54 -40.16
N ILE A 686 -22.92 64.67 -40.72
CA ILE A 686 -22.53 66.00 -40.28
C ILE A 686 -23.73 66.83 -39.84
N GLN A 687 -23.57 67.60 -38.77
CA GLN A 687 -24.58 68.55 -38.32
C GLN A 687 -24.16 69.98 -38.71
N VAL A 688 -25.07 70.70 -39.35
CA VAL A 688 -24.86 72.09 -39.78
C VAL A 688 -25.88 73.01 -39.13
N THR A 689 -25.48 74.25 -38.88
CA THR A 689 -26.34 75.31 -38.34
C THR A 689 -26.49 76.41 -39.37
N LEU A 690 -27.74 76.77 -39.68
CA LEU A 690 -28.11 77.81 -40.65
C LEU A 690 -28.36 79.14 -39.92
N LYS A 691 -28.03 80.26 -40.57
CA LYS A 691 -28.33 81.62 -40.10
C LYS A 691 -28.71 82.51 -41.26
#